data_AF-A0A2N2CAL5-F1
#
_entry.id   AF-A0A2N2CAL5-F1
#
_cell.length_a   1.000
_cell.length_b   1.000
_cell.length_c   1.000
_cell.angle_alpha   90.00
_cell.angle_beta   90.00
_cell.angle_gamma   90.00
#
_symmetry.space_group_name_H-M   'P 1'
#
loop_
_entity.id
_entity.type
_entity.pdbx_description
1 polymer ?
#
loop_
_entity_poly.entity_id
_entity_poly.type
_entity_poly.pdbx_seq_one_letter_code
_entity_poly.pdbx_strand_id
1 'polypeptide(L)'
;MASYKNLYLNEKLTTECIQKIQQVFDELDHYEAIKQITKAYMGVHKLNSNETLLGFWVPGIQNGYISRFASSLYLEILQPKVRQIEKALSYEEVTMDVVRLPLMVVEDYFVGVVEGLTLGNKDQLGDLYWLNVDMDGRRKYIRDPLCSSVPFGIYGPSELFDMMAMFEDRKDRAYFAQNYLDVYPDGSYQANPIGSCLEIHTETATEEGTLEMLTNRFQTIGKKIQMNIDQGEEDVYGQLSTQDLNYIGFDTIELMPEVPTSERESIKGETGEFFKIIDRDEYSLRVQLKKPDISNWGYDTPVYGSVAVSPSLLGTLRPNELLTFIETLHNMPGRPIQICIDSVLGHCDFQGAYLLETFDEVPQDNYEPKYIHSSFLTGPNMYGRDIDFSSPYVRAMLLEMLRRKVDYGFDCIRIDGAQDFIKSRDDRTGFRIQDDIFLKELVSIEQNINGLIRHPDINLEDGRPWPDDMNWLYNSKYLDHTIEMTLPHDVIPKQWSPIIFAHNVHGKYKWFMDKWDRFVEVFRYGEHWITGQSNHDNARYFYKMVPSLSSSQYKSGDAFSNYYNQYLGDTKKQVVHHALDHEGLSALMLGFLPGHPMFLLNALVHTPWMFLRNIDETYSVEILASEGAKFFEWYVDEATFMRDDNFKDLKRYGFIDYNTLYKVLQYLYSLKLKVKTDALSVRVLFEDPVEEGCYENVEAIKNQLKCLLEPKTKEEINYTNKLMDRMNSDVKDTKQRMVSAKELFEKKLSLLNKELSSVLNEIQYLEHSTNEKKMISLNMQIHKLKYLSDLKEFQLQILLEHSKAQNAYDVEVWSKDPMLCQLIPADVLFYEASGSVDLRKLADVFMKDAIMACKVHRYEDGLDSAHTRFNFNLRQFRIQHPWLMHNPSNHVRKDYFARKLFINGAKETGEWGDKGDLKLCNTLYYGWRTSPNENSQIFFIANMEGDVIDACPLNIFLNLEGEWDVVLHSPTLLIEKKTMNRDDQIKNFKNGEVLILERQLI
;
A
#
# COMPACT_ATOMS: atom_id res chain seq x y z
N MET A 1 -40.45 -18.61 -8.96
CA MET A 1 -40.69 -18.61 -10.43
C MET A 1 -40.76 -17.16 -10.86
N ALA A 2 -39.64 -16.59 -11.31
CA ALA A 2 -39.62 -15.22 -11.82
C ALA A 2 -40.17 -15.24 -13.25
N SER A 3 -41.18 -14.41 -13.54
CA SER A 3 -41.70 -14.23 -14.89
C SER A 3 -40.64 -13.56 -15.76
N TYR A 4 -40.39 -14.13 -16.92
CA TYR A 4 -39.55 -13.56 -17.98
C TYR A 4 -39.93 -12.09 -18.24
N LYS A 5 -38.97 -11.18 -18.17
CA LYS A 5 -39.15 -9.80 -18.64
C LYS A 5 -38.51 -9.71 -20.02
N ASN A 6 -39.30 -9.34 -21.02
CA ASN A 6 -38.75 -8.92 -22.29
C ASN A 6 -38.02 -7.58 -22.06
N LEU A 7 -36.74 -7.52 -22.45
CA LEU A 7 -35.95 -6.29 -22.41
C LEU A 7 -36.05 -5.58 -23.77
N TYR A 8 -36.18 -4.26 -23.75
CA TYR A 8 -36.29 -3.46 -24.96
C TYR A 8 -35.41 -2.22 -24.86
N LEU A 9 -34.81 -1.82 -25.98
CA LEU A 9 -34.19 -0.51 -26.09
C LEU A 9 -35.29 0.55 -26.29
N ASN A 10 -35.35 1.53 -25.40
CA ASN A 10 -36.19 2.70 -25.58
C ASN A 10 -35.48 3.66 -26.56
N GLU A 11 -35.74 3.48 -27.85
CA GLU A 11 -35.10 4.27 -28.92
C GLU A 11 -35.32 5.77 -28.78
N LYS A 12 -36.51 6.17 -28.30
CA LYS A 12 -36.86 7.59 -28.13
C LYS A 12 -35.98 8.24 -27.07
N LEU A 13 -35.96 7.69 -25.86
CA LEU A 13 -35.15 8.24 -24.77
C LEU A 13 -33.65 8.12 -25.07
N THR A 14 -33.22 7.04 -25.73
CA THR A 14 -31.84 6.91 -26.19
C THR A 14 -31.44 8.03 -27.16
N THR A 15 -32.32 8.35 -28.13
CA THR A 15 -32.11 9.46 -29.06
C THR A 15 -32.04 10.81 -28.34
N GLU A 16 -32.90 11.02 -27.34
CA GLU A 16 -32.87 12.23 -26.49
C GLU A 16 -31.54 12.35 -25.71
N CYS A 17 -31.02 11.25 -25.17
CA CYS A 17 -29.70 11.22 -24.52
C CYS A 17 -28.58 11.59 -25.50
N ILE A 18 -28.59 11.03 -26.71
CA ILE A 18 -27.59 11.33 -27.74
C ILE A 18 -27.61 12.81 -28.13
N GLN A 19 -28.79 13.38 -28.37
CA GLN A 19 -28.92 14.80 -28.70
C GLN A 19 -28.36 15.69 -27.58
N LYS A 20 -28.60 15.32 -26.32
CA LYS A 20 -28.04 16.05 -25.17
C LYS A 20 -26.52 15.91 -25.08
N ILE A 21 -25.96 14.73 -25.33
CA ILE A 21 -24.50 14.53 -25.34
C ILE A 21 -23.87 15.42 -26.41
N GLN A 22 -24.44 15.45 -27.63
CA GLN A 22 -23.95 16.33 -28.68
C GLN A 22 -24.05 17.81 -28.28
N GLN A 23 -25.19 18.21 -27.70
CA GLN A 23 -25.39 19.58 -27.22
C GLN A 23 -24.33 19.98 -26.19
N VAL A 24 -23.99 19.07 -25.25
CA VAL A 24 -22.94 19.33 -24.25
C VAL A 24 -21.58 19.55 -24.90
N PHE A 25 -21.22 18.78 -25.93
CA PHE A 25 -19.99 19.00 -26.70
C PHE A 25 -20.02 20.31 -27.51
N ASP A 26 -21.18 20.71 -28.02
CA ASP A 26 -21.33 21.96 -28.79
C ASP A 26 -21.26 23.21 -27.90
N GLU A 27 -21.65 23.10 -26.61
CA GLU A 27 -21.79 24.24 -25.68
C GLU A 27 -20.60 24.46 -24.74
N LEU A 28 -19.86 23.40 -24.38
CA LEU A 28 -18.80 23.46 -23.37
C LEU A 28 -17.40 23.28 -23.95
N ASP A 29 -16.38 23.67 -23.18
CA ASP A 29 -15.00 23.26 -23.47
C ASP A 29 -14.89 21.73 -23.45
N HIS A 30 -14.02 21.18 -24.30
CA HIS A 30 -13.90 19.74 -24.53
C HIS A 30 -13.71 18.94 -23.24
N TYR A 31 -12.87 19.39 -22.31
CA TYR A 31 -12.64 18.64 -21.06
C TYR A 31 -13.84 18.77 -20.10
N GLU A 32 -14.47 19.94 -20.00
CA GLU A 32 -15.68 20.13 -19.20
C GLU A 32 -16.87 19.32 -19.76
N ALA A 33 -17.01 19.26 -21.09
CA ALA A 33 -17.99 18.40 -21.75
C ALA A 33 -17.79 16.94 -21.37
N ILE A 34 -16.55 16.43 -21.47
CA ILE A 34 -16.21 15.05 -21.10
C ILE A 34 -16.53 14.77 -19.62
N LYS A 35 -16.19 15.69 -18.70
CA LYS A 35 -16.52 15.54 -17.27
C LYS A 35 -18.02 15.45 -17.05
N GLN A 36 -18.80 16.33 -17.67
CA GLN A 36 -20.26 16.31 -17.56
C GLN A 36 -20.86 15.03 -18.17
N ILE A 37 -20.36 14.58 -19.33
CA ILE A 37 -20.84 13.36 -19.99
C ILE A 37 -20.51 12.13 -19.16
N THR A 38 -19.29 12.04 -18.62
CA THR A 38 -18.85 10.95 -17.76
C THR A 38 -19.73 10.86 -16.52
N LYS A 39 -20.02 11.99 -15.87
CA LYS A 39 -20.89 12.03 -14.70
C LYS A 39 -22.34 11.61 -15.01
N ALA A 40 -22.91 12.08 -16.13
CA ALA A 40 -24.34 11.98 -16.38
C ALA A 40 -24.77 10.79 -17.26
N TYR A 41 -23.87 10.23 -18.08
CA TYR A 41 -24.22 9.23 -19.08
C TYR A 41 -23.36 7.96 -19.07
N MET A 42 -22.18 7.98 -18.46
CA MET A 42 -21.30 6.80 -18.41
C MET A 42 -21.63 5.86 -17.25
N GLY A 43 -21.45 4.57 -17.48
CA GLY A 43 -21.84 3.49 -16.58
C GLY A 43 -23.36 3.35 -16.49
N VAL A 44 -23.87 2.98 -15.32
CA VAL A 44 -25.29 2.67 -15.10
C VAL A 44 -26.01 3.79 -14.35
N HIS A 45 -27.13 4.27 -14.90
CA HIS A 45 -28.00 5.27 -14.27
C HIS A 45 -29.45 4.80 -14.30
N LYS A 46 -30.06 4.61 -13.13
CA LYS A 46 -31.50 4.33 -13.03
C LYS A 46 -32.26 5.65 -13.25
N LEU A 47 -33.10 5.69 -14.30
CA LEU A 47 -33.90 6.89 -14.62
C LEU A 47 -35.25 6.87 -13.89
N ASN A 48 -35.84 5.68 -13.77
CA ASN A 48 -37.05 5.43 -12.98
C ASN A 48 -37.15 3.93 -12.65
N SER A 49 -38.34 3.46 -12.25
CA SER A 49 -38.57 2.06 -11.84
C SER A 49 -38.46 1.04 -12.97
N ASN A 50 -38.50 1.45 -14.25
CA ASN A 50 -38.47 0.55 -15.39
C ASN A 50 -37.36 0.85 -16.40
N GLU A 51 -36.86 2.10 -16.45
CA GLU A 51 -35.87 2.56 -17.42
C GLU A 51 -34.49 2.77 -16.77
N THR A 52 -33.47 2.20 -17.40
CA THR A 52 -32.06 2.34 -16.97
C THR A 52 -31.21 2.73 -18.16
N LEU A 53 -30.43 3.79 -18.00
CA LEU A 53 -29.43 4.24 -18.96
C LEU A 53 -28.12 3.48 -18.73
N LEU A 54 -27.52 2.99 -19.81
CA LEU A 54 -26.18 2.43 -19.83
C LEU A 54 -25.34 3.18 -20.85
N GLY A 55 -24.12 3.58 -20.47
CA GLY A 55 -23.17 4.24 -21.36
C GLY A 55 -21.75 3.73 -21.21
N PHE A 56 -21.05 3.61 -22.33
CA PHE A 56 -19.67 3.15 -22.42
C PHE A 56 -18.85 4.11 -23.27
N TRP A 57 -17.57 4.24 -22.95
CA TRP A 57 -16.59 4.92 -23.77
C TRP A 57 -15.88 3.85 -24.59
N VAL A 58 -15.99 3.95 -25.90
CA VAL A 58 -15.48 2.98 -26.87
C VAL A 58 -14.60 3.76 -27.84
N PRO A 59 -13.35 4.08 -27.46
CA PRO A 59 -12.48 4.91 -28.28
C PRO A 59 -12.31 4.30 -29.67
N GLY A 60 -12.42 5.14 -30.70
CA GLY A 60 -12.28 4.73 -32.09
C GLY A 60 -13.52 4.03 -32.68
N ILE A 61 -14.68 4.05 -32.03
CA ILE A 61 -15.93 3.49 -32.60
C ILE A 61 -16.35 4.19 -33.89
N GLN A 62 -15.98 5.46 -34.07
CA GLN A 62 -16.29 6.20 -35.29
C GLN A 62 -15.32 5.94 -36.45
N ASN A 63 -14.02 5.79 -36.15
CA ASN A 63 -12.96 5.82 -37.17
C ASN A 63 -11.75 4.91 -36.91
N GLY A 64 -11.66 4.29 -35.74
CA GLY A 64 -10.61 3.36 -35.35
C GLY A 64 -10.85 1.93 -35.85
N TYR A 65 -10.05 0.97 -35.38
CA TYR A 65 -10.14 -0.42 -35.81
C TYR A 65 -11.49 -1.07 -35.47
N ILE A 66 -12.02 -0.82 -34.27
CA ILE A 66 -13.32 -1.33 -33.82
C ILE A 66 -14.51 -0.88 -34.67
N SER A 67 -14.43 0.27 -35.35
CA SER A 67 -15.50 0.77 -36.25
C SER A 67 -15.90 -0.24 -37.35
N ARG A 68 -14.95 -1.10 -37.78
CA ARG A 68 -15.18 -2.16 -38.78
C ARG A 68 -16.12 -3.27 -38.27
N PHE A 69 -16.24 -3.38 -36.95
CA PHE A 69 -17.00 -4.40 -36.24
C PHE A 69 -18.19 -3.79 -35.48
N ALA A 70 -18.57 -2.54 -35.74
CA ALA A 70 -19.65 -1.87 -35.04
C ALA A 70 -21.00 -2.62 -35.14
N SER A 71 -21.24 -3.37 -36.23
CA SER A 71 -22.45 -4.19 -36.39
C SER A 71 -22.48 -5.46 -35.55
N SER A 72 -21.33 -5.91 -35.04
CA SER A 72 -21.21 -7.04 -34.11
C SER A 72 -21.02 -6.60 -32.66
N LEU A 73 -21.01 -5.28 -32.39
CA LEU A 73 -20.94 -4.71 -31.04
C LEU A 73 -22.34 -4.57 -30.44
N TYR A 74 -22.59 -5.23 -29.31
CA TYR A 74 -23.87 -5.16 -28.60
C TYR A 74 -23.68 -5.15 -27.09
N LEU A 75 -24.66 -4.56 -26.39
CA LEU A 75 -24.83 -4.76 -24.95
C LEU A 75 -25.37 -6.18 -24.74
N GLU A 76 -24.60 -7.01 -24.03
CA GLU A 76 -25.02 -8.34 -23.63
C GLU A 76 -25.47 -8.31 -22.17
N ILE A 77 -26.75 -8.59 -21.94
CA ILE A 77 -27.36 -8.71 -20.62
C ILE A 77 -27.52 -10.19 -20.29
N LEU A 78 -27.05 -10.59 -19.12
CA LEU A 78 -27.18 -11.94 -18.57
C LEU A 78 -28.19 -11.89 -17.43
N GLN A 79 -29.30 -12.61 -17.58
CA GLN A 79 -30.38 -12.66 -16.60
C GLN A 79 -30.28 -13.97 -15.79
N PRO A 80 -29.81 -13.92 -14.53
CA PRO A 80 -29.63 -15.13 -13.73
C PRO A 80 -30.99 -15.76 -13.39
N LYS A 81 -31.14 -17.07 -13.65
CA LYS A 81 -32.36 -17.81 -13.25
C LYS A 81 -32.49 -17.95 -11.74
N VAL A 82 -31.36 -17.85 -11.04
CA VAL A 82 -31.24 -17.89 -9.58
C VAL A 82 -30.63 -16.56 -9.14
N ARG A 83 -31.43 -15.72 -8.48
CA ARG A 83 -30.99 -14.39 -8.04
C ARG A 83 -30.50 -14.33 -6.59
N GLN A 84 -30.80 -15.33 -5.77
CA GLN A 84 -30.20 -15.41 -4.43
C GLN A 84 -28.75 -15.88 -4.57
N ILE A 85 -27.78 -15.05 -4.21
CA ILE A 85 -26.36 -15.33 -4.51
C ILE A 85 -25.82 -16.56 -3.79
N GLU A 86 -26.15 -16.75 -2.51
CA GLU A 86 -25.78 -17.95 -1.75
C GLU A 86 -26.29 -19.22 -2.43
N LYS A 87 -27.52 -19.16 -2.95
CA LYS A 87 -28.12 -20.27 -3.69
C LYS A 87 -27.43 -20.48 -5.03
N ALA A 88 -27.08 -19.41 -5.75
CA ALA A 88 -26.35 -19.49 -7.00
C ALA A 88 -24.96 -20.14 -6.81
N LEU A 89 -24.24 -19.77 -5.74
CA LEU A 89 -22.94 -20.33 -5.36
C LEU A 89 -23.01 -21.80 -4.91
N SER A 90 -24.19 -22.27 -4.47
CA SER A 90 -24.39 -23.68 -4.07
C SER A 90 -24.55 -24.64 -5.26
N TYR A 91 -24.78 -24.13 -6.46
CA TYR A 91 -24.91 -24.94 -7.67
C TYR A 91 -23.56 -25.14 -8.36
N GLU A 92 -23.35 -26.33 -8.94
CA GLU A 92 -22.17 -26.62 -9.76
C GLU A 92 -22.12 -25.72 -11.01
N GLU A 93 -23.29 -25.53 -11.64
CA GLU A 93 -23.48 -24.65 -12.78
C GLU A 93 -24.77 -23.82 -12.61
N VAL A 94 -24.73 -22.58 -13.06
CA VAL A 94 -25.86 -21.66 -13.10
C VAL A 94 -26.17 -21.31 -14.55
N THR A 95 -27.45 -21.36 -14.90
CA THR A 95 -27.91 -20.90 -16.23
C THR A 95 -28.40 -19.46 -16.14
N MET A 96 -27.97 -18.67 -17.11
CA MET A 96 -28.40 -17.29 -17.33
C MET A 96 -29.01 -17.20 -18.73
N ASP A 97 -30.11 -16.46 -18.87
CA ASP A 97 -30.64 -16.13 -20.19
C ASP A 97 -29.84 -14.94 -20.76
N VAL A 98 -29.56 -14.96 -22.06
CA VAL A 98 -28.72 -13.97 -22.75
C VAL A 98 -29.60 -13.11 -23.63
N VAL A 99 -29.54 -11.79 -23.41
CA VAL A 99 -30.23 -10.80 -24.25
C VAL A 99 -29.19 -9.86 -24.85
N ARG A 100 -29.28 -9.60 -26.15
CA ARG A 100 -28.38 -8.69 -26.88
C ARG A 100 -29.17 -7.49 -27.37
N LEU A 101 -28.71 -6.29 -27.05
CA LEU A 101 -29.34 -5.04 -27.45
C LEU A 101 -28.32 -4.17 -28.21
N PRO A 102 -28.68 -3.62 -29.38
CA PRO A 102 -27.84 -2.64 -30.04
C PRO A 102 -27.92 -1.32 -29.28
N LEU A 103 -26.79 -0.77 -28.83
CA LEU A 103 -26.78 0.62 -28.34
C LEU A 103 -26.54 1.57 -29.51
N MET A 104 -26.71 2.86 -29.25
CA MET A 104 -26.53 3.90 -30.26
C MET A 104 -25.23 4.68 -29.99
N VAL A 105 -24.54 5.09 -31.05
CA VAL A 105 -23.26 5.80 -30.99
C VAL A 105 -23.49 7.31 -31.02
N VAL A 106 -22.73 8.05 -30.19
CA VAL A 106 -22.54 9.51 -30.28
C VAL A 106 -21.11 9.84 -29.89
N GLU A 107 -20.38 10.55 -30.74
CA GLU A 107 -18.92 10.69 -30.59
C GLU A 107 -18.27 9.31 -30.35
N ASP A 108 -17.41 9.17 -29.33
CA ASP A 108 -16.82 7.89 -28.91
C ASP A 108 -17.63 7.17 -27.81
N TYR A 109 -18.89 7.54 -27.62
CA TYR A 109 -19.77 6.94 -26.62
C TYR A 109 -20.79 5.97 -27.24
N PHE A 110 -21.04 4.87 -26.53
CA PHE A 110 -22.06 3.88 -26.86
C PHE A 110 -23.12 3.87 -25.76
N VAL A 111 -24.34 4.32 -26.07
CA VAL A 111 -25.36 4.69 -25.07
C VAL A 111 -26.71 4.07 -25.41
N GLY A 112 -27.44 3.60 -24.40
CA GLY A 112 -28.83 3.15 -24.56
C GLY A 112 -29.64 3.17 -23.27
N VAL A 113 -30.91 3.52 -23.41
CA VAL A 113 -31.90 3.40 -22.33
C VAL A 113 -32.64 2.08 -22.52
N VAL A 114 -32.55 1.19 -21.54
CA VAL A 114 -33.14 -0.15 -21.58
C VAL A 114 -34.28 -0.24 -20.59
N GLU A 115 -35.40 -0.80 -21.06
CA GLU A 115 -36.58 -1.09 -20.27
C GLU A 115 -36.58 -2.50 -19.71
N GLY A 116 -37.02 -2.64 -18.45
CA GLY A 116 -37.30 -3.93 -17.83
C GLY A 116 -36.11 -4.60 -17.16
N LEU A 117 -34.95 -3.95 -17.10
CA LEU A 117 -33.77 -4.46 -16.37
C LEU A 117 -34.10 -4.68 -14.89
N THR A 118 -33.44 -5.67 -14.30
CA THR A 118 -33.54 -5.96 -12.88
C THR A 118 -32.29 -5.49 -12.17
N LEU A 119 -32.44 -4.52 -11.28
CA LEU A 119 -31.35 -4.06 -10.43
C LEU A 119 -31.26 -4.93 -9.18
N GLY A 120 -30.02 -5.27 -8.81
CA GLY A 120 -29.67 -5.96 -7.59
C GLY A 120 -29.82 -5.07 -6.37
N ASN A 121 -29.93 -5.70 -5.21
CA ASN A 121 -29.98 -5.06 -3.90
C ASN A 121 -29.34 -5.99 -2.86
N LYS A 122 -29.52 -5.68 -1.57
CA LYS A 122 -28.97 -6.47 -0.46
C LYS A 122 -29.38 -7.96 -0.45
N ASP A 123 -30.54 -8.30 -1.03
CA ASP A 123 -31.12 -9.64 -0.94
C ASP A 123 -31.07 -10.42 -2.27
N GLN A 124 -30.90 -9.74 -3.41
CA GLN A 124 -30.94 -10.36 -4.73
C GLN A 124 -29.91 -9.79 -5.72
N LEU A 125 -29.42 -10.67 -6.57
CA LEU A 125 -28.55 -10.38 -7.71
C LEU A 125 -29.33 -9.68 -8.83
N GLY A 126 -28.74 -8.59 -9.33
CA GLY A 126 -29.20 -7.90 -10.53
C GLY A 126 -28.97 -8.69 -11.81
N ASP A 127 -29.37 -8.12 -12.94
CA ASP A 127 -28.87 -8.58 -14.23
C ASP A 127 -27.38 -8.22 -14.35
N LEU A 128 -26.61 -9.07 -15.03
CA LEU A 128 -25.18 -8.84 -15.27
C LEU A 128 -24.97 -8.34 -16.70
N TYR A 129 -23.92 -7.56 -16.94
CA TYR A 129 -23.73 -6.92 -18.23
C TYR A 129 -22.27 -6.64 -18.61
N TRP A 130 -22.05 -6.53 -19.91
CA TRP A 130 -20.85 -5.99 -20.58
C TRP A 130 -21.19 -5.64 -22.04
N LEU A 131 -20.27 -4.98 -22.74
CA LEU A 131 -20.31 -4.98 -24.20
C LEU A 131 -19.54 -6.18 -24.75
N ASN A 132 -20.07 -6.75 -25.82
CA ASN A 132 -19.49 -7.88 -26.52
C ASN A 132 -19.33 -7.50 -28.00
N VAL A 133 -18.16 -7.78 -28.56
CA VAL A 133 -17.86 -7.59 -29.98
C VAL A 133 -17.22 -8.85 -30.56
N ASP A 134 -17.67 -9.23 -31.74
CA ASP A 134 -17.03 -10.27 -32.54
C ASP A 134 -16.07 -9.62 -33.55
N MET A 135 -14.78 -9.83 -33.35
CA MET A 135 -13.70 -9.33 -34.20
C MET A 135 -13.08 -10.49 -34.98
N ASP A 136 -13.59 -10.75 -36.18
CA ASP A 136 -13.12 -11.82 -37.06
C ASP A 136 -13.13 -13.22 -36.41
N GLY A 137 -14.21 -13.56 -35.70
CA GLY A 137 -14.39 -14.84 -35.01
C GLY A 137 -13.74 -14.89 -33.63
N ARG A 138 -13.14 -13.78 -33.18
CA ARG A 138 -12.60 -13.62 -31.82
C ARG A 138 -13.54 -12.72 -31.04
N ARG A 139 -14.20 -13.30 -30.03
CA ARG A 139 -15.02 -12.54 -29.10
C ARG A 139 -14.14 -11.73 -28.15
N LYS A 140 -14.48 -10.47 -27.97
CA LYS A 140 -13.87 -9.54 -27.02
C LYS A 140 -14.94 -8.87 -26.18
N TYR A 141 -14.54 -8.43 -24.99
CA TYR A 141 -15.41 -7.74 -24.04
C TYR A 141 -14.88 -6.36 -23.73
N ILE A 142 -15.78 -5.37 -23.74
CA ILE A 142 -15.53 -4.04 -23.21
C ILE A 142 -16.37 -3.90 -21.94
N ARG A 143 -15.70 -3.64 -20.82
CA ARG A 143 -16.33 -3.61 -19.48
C ARG A 143 -16.63 -2.16 -19.08
N ASP A 144 -17.54 -1.97 -18.14
CA ASP A 144 -17.80 -0.65 -17.55
C ASP A 144 -16.73 -0.34 -16.49
N PRO A 145 -15.80 0.60 -16.73
CA PRO A 145 -14.81 0.96 -15.73
C PRO A 145 -15.42 1.62 -14.48
N LEU A 146 -16.65 2.14 -14.56
CA LEU A 146 -17.38 2.81 -13.47
C LEU A 146 -18.37 1.87 -12.75
N CYS A 147 -18.21 0.56 -12.90
CA CYS A 147 -19.13 -0.44 -12.34
C CYS A 147 -19.13 -0.42 -10.80
N SER A 148 -20.33 -0.50 -10.20
CA SER A 148 -20.49 -0.43 -8.74
C SER A 148 -20.48 -1.79 -8.04
N SER A 149 -20.55 -2.90 -8.78
CA SER A 149 -20.56 -4.26 -8.23
C SER A 149 -19.98 -5.26 -9.22
N VAL A 150 -19.02 -6.07 -8.73
CA VAL A 150 -18.34 -7.16 -9.45
C VAL A 150 -18.34 -8.43 -8.59
N PRO A 151 -19.52 -9.02 -8.30
CA PRO A 151 -19.68 -10.04 -7.25
C PRO A 151 -18.91 -11.35 -7.53
N PHE A 152 -18.48 -11.55 -8.78
CA PHE A 152 -17.75 -12.73 -9.24
C PHE A 152 -16.40 -12.35 -9.88
N GLY A 153 -15.72 -11.34 -9.33
CA GLY A 153 -14.38 -10.93 -9.76
C GLY A 153 -14.37 -9.93 -10.92
N ILE A 154 -13.20 -9.33 -11.15
CA ILE A 154 -12.96 -8.27 -12.14
C ILE A 154 -13.05 -8.78 -13.59
N TYR A 155 -12.80 -10.08 -13.82
CA TYR A 155 -12.93 -10.66 -15.16
C TYR A 155 -14.36 -11.08 -15.51
N GLY A 156 -15.24 -11.15 -14.52
CA GLY A 156 -16.68 -11.39 -14.71
C GLY A 156 -17.44 -10.19 -15.27
N PRO A 157 -18.72 -10.37 -15.62
CA PRO A 157 -19.61 -9.27 -16.00
C PRO A 157 -19.94 -8.41 -14.77
N SER A 158 -20.15 -7.12 -15.00
CA SER A 158 -20.59 -6.18 -13.95
C SER A 158 -22.04 -6.46 -13.56
N GLU A 159 -22.41 -6.24 -12.30
CA GLU A 159 -23.79 -6.33 -11.84
C GLU A 159 -24.49 -4.96 -11.93
N LEU A 160 -25.73 -4.94 -12.44
CA LEU A 160 -26.62 -3.78 -12.26
C LEU A 160 -27.07 -3.72 -10.80
N PHE A 161 -26.50 -2.82 -10.01
CA PHE A 161 -26.81 -2.68 -8.59
C PHE A 161 -27.51 -1.35 -8.27
N ASP A 162 -28.59 -1.37 -7.47
CA ASP A 162 -29.37 -0.16 -7.14
C ASP A 162 -28.71 0.67 -6.04
N MET A 163 -27.62 1.36 -6.41
CA MET A 163 -26.87 2.27 -5.54
C MET A 163 -27.74 3.39 -4.96
N MET A 164 -28.67 3.93 -5.77
CA MET A 164 -29.55 5.02 -5.32
C MET A 164 -30.48 4.55 -4.21
N ALA A 165 -31.16 3.41 -4.37
CA ALA A 165 -32.02 2.88 -3.32
C ALA A 165 -31.23 2.55 -2.04
N MET A 166 -29.99 2.06 -2.19
CA MET A 166 -29.10 1.79 -1.05
C MET A 166 -28.75 3.07 -0.29
N PHE A 167 -28.32 4.14 -0.97
CA PHE A 167 -28.00 5.42 -0.33
C PHE A 167 -29.24 6.14 0.22
N GLU A 168 -30.40 6.01 -0.44
CA GLU A 168 -31.66 6.53 0.09
C GLU A 168 -32.02 5.89 1.43
N ASP A 169 -31.75 4.60 1.63
CA ASP A 169 -32.07 3.89 2.88
C ASP A 169 -31.06 4.14 4.02
N ARG A 170 -29.99 4.91 3.78
CA ARG A 170 -28.90 5.08 4.76
C ARG A 170 -29.35 5.61 6.12
N LYS A 171 -28.74 5.11 7.20
CA LYS A 171 -29.14 5.34 8.61
C LYS A 171 -28.35 6.41 9.35
N ASP A 172 -27.34 6.99 8.73
CA ASP A 172 -26.40 7.95 9.29
C ASP A 172 -26.59 9.38 8.75
N ARG A 173 -27.72 9.69 8.10
CA ARG A 173 -27.99 11.05 7.57
C ARG A 173 -27.84 12.16 8.61
N ALA A 174 -28.21 11.88 9.87
CA ALA A 174 -28.14 12.83 10.96
C ALA A 174 -26.68 13.18 11.34
N TYR A 175 -25.76 12.23 11.18
CA TYR A 175 -24.34 12.43 11.45
C TYR A 175 -23.76 13.55 10.58
N PHE A 176 -23.98 13.51 9.27
CA PHE A 176 -23.42 14.51 8.35
C PHE A 176 -23.92 15.93 8.59
N ALA A 177 -25.14 16.07 9.09
CA ALA A 177 -25.73 17.37 9.42
C ALA A 177 -25.27 17.91 10.79
N GLN A 178 -24.51 17.14 11.56
CA GLN A 178 -24.09 17.49 12.93
C GLN A 178 -22.57 17.41 13.13
N ASN A 179 -21.89 16.59 12.33
CA ASN A 179 -20.48 16.26 12.46
C ASN A 179 -19.72 16.82 11.23
N TYR A 180 -19.38 18.10 11.35
CA TYR A 180 -18.65 18.87 10.34
C TYR A 180 -17.80 19.93 11.05
N LEU A 181 -16.76 20.41 10.36
CA LEU A 181 -15.88 21.47 10.87
C LEU A 181 -16.49 22.85 10.64
N ASP A 182 -16.97 23.12 9.42
CA ASP A 182 -17.55 24.40 9.04
C ASP A 182 -18.63 24.24 7.96
N VAL A 183 -19.43 25.30 7.77
CA VAL A 183 -20.40 25.45 6.67
C VAL A 183 -20.02 26.65 5.83
N TYR A 184 -19.80 26.43 4.54
CA TYR A 184 -19.38 27.47 3.63
C TYR A 184 -20.56 28.36 3.17
N PRO A 185 -20.28 29.56 2.61
CA PRO A 185 -21.33 30.50 2.19
C PRO A 185 -22.29 29.98 1.12
N ASP A 186 -21.88 28.98 0.34
CA ASP A 186 -22.72 28.28 -0.66
C ASP A 186 -23.57 27.16 -0.05
N GLY A 187 -23.40 26.86 1.24
CA GLY A 187 -24.15 25.86 2.00
C GLY A 187 -23.55 24.46 1.97
N SER A 188 -22.37 24.25 1.38
CA SER A 188 -21.63 23.00 1.50
C SER A 188 -20.90 22.91 2.85
N TYR A 189 -20.55 21.69 3.25
CA TYR A 189 -19.97 21.40 4.56
C TYR A 189 -18.52 20.93 4.42
N GLN A 190 -17.66 21.35 5.34
CA GLN A 190 -16.32 20.78 5.48
C GLN A 190 -16.34 19.61 6.48
N ALA A 191 -15.81 18.45 6.09
CA ALA A 191 -15.63 17.35 7.04
C ALA A 191 -14.67 17.73 8.18
N ASN A 192 -14.81 17.05 9.32
CA ASN A 192 -13.85 17.23 10.41
C ASN A 192 -12.45 16.74 10.02
N PRO A 193 -11.37 17.34 10.56
CA PRO A 193 -10.02 16.87 10.29
C PRO A 193 -9.86 15.41 10.71
N ILE A 194 -9.08 14.63 9.96
CA ILE A 194 -8.83 13.19 10.21
C ILE A 194 -8.43 12.84 11.66
N GLY A 195 -7.85 13.80 12.41
CA GLY A 195 -7.49 13.62 13.81
C GLY A 195 -6.50 12.46 14.05
N SER A 196 -6.68 11.73 15.14
CA SER A 196 -5.99 10.46 15.39
C SER A 196 -6.65 9.33 14.60
N CYS A 197 -5.84 8.57 13.86
CA CYS A 197 -6.30 7.60 12.87
C CYS A 197 -5.88 6.16 13.22
N LEU A 198 -6.81 5.22 13.11
CA LEU A 198 -6.54 3.78 13.16
C LEU A 198 -6.64 3.19 11.76
N GLU A 199 -5.52 2.74 11.23
CA GLU A 199 -5.43 1.97 10.00
C GLU A 199 -5.80 0.50 10.25
N ILE A 200 -6.75 0.00 9.47
CA ILE A 200 -7.27 -1.37 9.55
C ILE A 200 -7.14 -2.06 8.20
N HIS A 201 -6.42 -3.18 8.18
CA HIS A 201 -6.48 -4.12 7.07
C HIS A 201 -7.67 -5.08 7.24
N THR A 202 -8.69 -4.96 6.37
CA THR A 202 -10.00 -5.61 6.51
C THR A 202 -9.89 -7.14 6.69
N GLU A 203 -9.06 -7.79 5.88
CA GLU A 203 -8.92 -9.26 5.89
C GLU A 203 -8.30 -9.80 7.19
N THR A 204 -7.45 -9.00 7.84
CA THR A 204 -6.72 -9.43 9.04
C THR A 204 -7.40 -9.00 10.33
N ALA A 205 -8.33 -8.04 10.27
CA ALA A 205 -8.98 -7.46 11.44
C ALA A 205 -9.88 -8.43 12.22
N THR A 206 -10.41 -9.47 11.57
CA THR A 206 -11.36 -10.43 12.17
C THR A 206 -11.04 -11.86 11.73
N GLU A 207 -11.76 -12.86 12.25
CA GLU A 207 -11.56 -14.26 11.88
C GLU A 207 -11.93 -14.54 10.42
N GLU A 208 -13.05 -14.00 9.96
CA GLU A 208 -13.54 -14.16 8.59
C GLU A 208 -12.88 -13.20 7.61
N GLY A 209 -12.38 -12.05 8.08
CA GLY A 209 -11.73 -11.05 7.24
C GLY A 209 -12.68 -10.31 6.31
N THR A 210 -13.92 -10.09 6.75
CA THR A 210 -14.98 -9.43 5.96
C THR A 210 -15.48 -8.16 6.62
N LEU A 211 -16.06 -7.26 5.82
CA LEU A 211 -16.72 -6.05 6.32
C LEU A 211 -17.94 -6.37 7.18
N GLU A 212 -18.69 -7.43 6.87
CA GLU A 212 -19.75 -7.95 7.74
C GLU A 212 -19.22 -8.25 9.15
N MET A 213 -18.13 -8.99 9.27
CA MET A 213 -17.63 -9.35 10.60
C MET A 213 -16.98 -8.16 11.31
N LEU A 214 -16.27 -7.30 10.59
CA LEU A 214 -15.72 -6.07 11.16
C LEU A 214 -16.86 -5.16 11.68
N THR A 215 -17.96 -5.06 10.94
CA THR A 215 -19.17 -4.36 11.39
C THR A 215 -19.72 -4.97 12.68
N ASN A 216 -19.83 -6.30 12.77
CA ASN A 216 -20.29 -6.98 13.99
C ASN A 216 -19.39 -6.69 15.20
N ARG A 217 -18.07 -6.60 14.99
CA ARG A 217 -17.11 -6.21 16.05
C ARG A 217 -17.44 -4.83 16.60
N PHE A 218 -17.57 -3.81 15.74
CA PHE A 218 -17.91 -2.45 16.15
C PHE A 218 -19.31 -2.32 16.75
N GLN A 219 -20.31 -3.01 16.21
CA GLN A 219 -21.66 -3.05 16.79
C GLN A 219 -21.67 -3.67 18.19
N THR A 220 -20.84 -4.68 18.43
CA THR A 220 -20.71 -5.32 19.74
C THR A 220 -20.10 -4.35 20.75
N ILE A 221 -19.03 -3.63 20.37
CA ILE A 221 -18.43 -2.59 21.19
C ILE A 221 -19.43 -1.46 21.47
N GLY A 222 -20.11 -0.96 20.43
CA GLY A 222 -21.13 0.08 20.54
C GLY A 222 -22.27 -0.29 21.48
N LYS A 223 -22.76 -1.54 21.46
CA LYS A 223 -23.76 -2.04 22.41
C LYS A 223 -23.26 -1.97 23.86
N LYS A 224 -22.00 -2.34 24.12
CA LYS A 224 -21.42 -2.25 25.47
C LYS A 224 -21.33 -0.78 25.94
N ILE A 225 -20.91 0.13 25.07
CA ILE A 225 -20.86 1.57 25.39
C ILE A 225 -22.26 2.13 25.66
N GLN A 226 -23.24 1.82 24.81
CA GLN A 226 -24.63 2.27 25.00
C GLN A 226 -25.22 1.76 26.31
N MET A 227 -24.95 0.50 26.68
CA MET A 227 -25.39 -0.06 27.96
C MET A 227 -24.82 0.74 29.15
N ASN A 228 -23.55 1.15 29.09
CA ASN A 228 -22.94 1.97 30.15
C ASN A 228 -23.55 3.38 30.21
N ILE A 229 -23.82 3.99 29.05
CA ILE A 229 -24.54 5.27 28.96
C ILE A 229 -25.92 5.17 29.61
N ASP A 230 -26.68 4.12 29.27
CA ASP A 230 -28.05 3.91 29.78
C ASP A 230 -28.05 3.64 31.30
N GLN A 231 -26.97 3.09 31.84
CA GLN A 231 -26.77 2.86 33.28
C GLN A 231 -26.28 4.12 34.03
N GLY A 232 -25.85 5.16 33.31
CA GLY A 232 -25.33 6.40 33.90
C GLY A 232 -23.92 6.25 34.47
N GLU A 233 -23.10 5.35 33.92
CA GLU A 233 -21.71 5.17 34.31
C GLU A 233 -20.88 6.43 34.02
N GLU A 234 -19.98 6.81 34.93
CA GLU A 234 -19.11 7.99 34.76
C GLU A 234 -18.04 7.74 33.68
N ASP A 235 -17.43 6.55 33.68
CA ASP A 235 -16.57 6.07 32.59
C ASP A 235 -17.34 5.07 31.72
N VAL A 236 -17.94 5.58 30.64
CA VAL A 236 -18.70 4.79 29.67
C VAL A 236 -17.86 3.73 28.94
N TYR A 237 -16.53 3.78 29.05
CA TYR A 237 -15.59 2.82 28.47
C TYR A 237 -14.94 1.90 29.52
N GLY A 238 -15.30 2.04 30.79
CA GLY A 238 -14.66 1.33 31.90
C GLY A 238 -14.87 -0.18 31.86
N GLN A 239 -16.01 -0.64 31.34
CA GLN A 239 -16.36 -2.06 31.23
C GLN A 239 -15.94 -2.72 29.90
N LEU A 240 -15.30 -1.99 28.99
CA LEU A 240 -14.80 -2.56 27.74
C LEU A 240 -13.62 -3.51 28.02
N SER A 241 -13.53 -4.59 27.24
CA SER A 241 -12.40 -5.51 27.37
C SER A 241 -11.12 -4.86 26.85
N THR A 242 -9.96 -5.42 27.23
CA THR A 242 -8.67 -4.97 26.71
C THR A 242 -8.64 -4.93 25.18
N GLN A 243 -9.19 -5.95 24.51
CA GLN A 243 -9.26 -6.00 23.05
C GLN A 243 -10.08 -4.85 22.48
N ASP A 244 -11.24 -4.53 23.08
CA ASP A 244 -12.16 -3.51 22.56
C ASP A 244 -11.51 -2.13 22.52
N LEU A 245 -10.66 -1.81 23.50
CA LEU A 245 -10.00 -0.50 23.61
C LEU A 245 -9.05 -0.20 22.45
N ASN A 246 -8.50 -1.21 21.77
CA ASN A 246 -7.66 -1.03 20.59
C ASN A 246 -8.43 -0.67 19.32
N TYR A 247 -9.77 -0.80 19.31
CA TYR A 247 -10.62 -0.42 18.18
C TYR A 247 -11.26 0.97 18.35
N ILE A 248 -11.18 1.57 19.55
CA ILE A 248 -11.90 2.81 19.87
C ILE A 248 -11.01 3.93 20.42
N GLY A 249 -11.59 5.12 20.50
CA GLY A 249 -10.93 6.34 20.96
C GLY A 249 -10.18 7.08 19.85
N PHE A 250 -10.20 6.57 18.62
CA PHE A 250 -9.69 7.26 17.44
C PHE A 250 -10.75 8.21 16.88
N ASP A 251 -10.30 9.27 16.20
CA ASP A 251 -11.18 10.18 15.49
C ASP A 251 -11.62 9.56 14.15
N THR A 252 -10.69 8.88 13.48
CA THR A 252 -10.91 8.26 12.16
C THR A 252 -10.43 6.82 12.12
N ILE A 253 -11.10 5.98 11.33
CA ILE A 253 -10.58 4.70 10.85
C ILE A 253 -10.22 4.83 9.37
N GLU A 254 -9.01 4.46 9.01
CA GLU A 254 -8.59 4.30 7.62
C GLU A 254 -8.66 2.82 7.24
N LEU A 255 -9.42 2.52 6.18
CA LEU A 255 -9.75 1.17 5.80
C LEU A 255 -8.99 0.76 4.55
N MET A 256 -8.33 -0.41 4.60
CA MET A 256 -7.58 -0.96 3.49
C MET A 256 -7.62 -2.50 3.41
N PRO A 257 -7.40 -3.08 2.23
CA PRO A 257 -7.93 -2.56 0.99
C PRO A 257 -9.46 -2.53 1.01
N GLU A 258 -10.05 -1.83 0.06
CA GLU A 258 -11.49 -1.79 -0.17
C GLU A 258 -11.86 -1.91 -1.65
N VAL A 259 -10.93 -1.67 -2.59
CA VAL A 259 -11.11 -1.89 -4.03
C VAL A 259 -10.80 -3.33 -4.47
N PRO A 260 -11.46 -3.83 -5.54
CA PRO A 260 -11.08 -5.09 -6.17
C PRO A 260 -9.61 -5.10 -6.61
N THR A 261 -8.91 -6.18 -6.33
CA THR A 261 -7.51 -6.40 -6.75
C THR A 261 -7.45 -7.42 -7.89
N SER A 262 -6.29 -7.51 -8.52
CA SER A 262 -5.99 -8.50 -9.56
C SER A 262 -6.30 -9.94 -9.14
N GLU A 263 -6.74 -10.78 -10.09
CA GLU A 263 -7.10 -12.19 -9.85
C GLU A 263 -5.89 -13.11 -10.02
N ARG A 264 -6.06 -14.42 -9.77
CA ARG A 264 -4.96 -15.38 -9.98
C ARG A 264 -4.64 -15.59 -11.46
N GLU A 265 -3.36 -15.45 -11.84
CA GLU A 265 -2.79 -15.50 -13.22
C GLU A 265 -3.19 -16.72 -14.10
N SER A 266 -3.92 -17.71 -13.57
CA SER A 266 -4.43 -18.89 -14.30
C SER A 266 -5.47 -18.59 -15.40
N ILE A 267 -5.64 -17.34 -15.80
CA ILE A 267 -6.65 -16.86 -16.76
C ILE A 267 -6.25 -17.26 -18.17
N LYS A 268 -6.56 -18.51 -18.51
CA LYS A 268 -6.37 -19.07 -19.86
C LYS A 268 -7.67 -19.13 -20.66
N GLY A 269 -8.76 -18.58 -20.12
CA GLY A 269 -10.10 -18.64 -20.66
C GLY A 269 -10.67 -17.27 -21.04
N GLU A 270 -11.91 -17.28 -21.53
CA GLU A 270 -12.69 -16.09 -21.91
C GLU A 270 -13.02 -15.19 -20.68
N THR A 271 -13.06 -15.77 -19.48
CA THR A 271 -13.35 -15.12 -18.20
C THR A 271 -12.44 -15.66 -17.08
N GLY A 272 -12.51 -15.05 -15.88
CA GLY A 272 -11.69 -15.39 -14.71
C GLY A 272 -12.14 -16.64 -13.94
N GLU A 273 -11.51 -16.90 -12.80
CA GLU A 273 -11.78 -18.12 -12.02
C GLU A 273 -13.12 -18.09 -11.26
N PHE A 274 -13.62 -16.88 -10.95
CA PHE A 274 -14.81 -16.68 -10.14
C PHE A 274 -16.11 -16.65 -10.95
N PHE A 275 -16.00 -16.35 -12.24
CA PHE A 275 -17.06 -16.43 -13.22
C PHE A 275 -16.52 -17.19 -14.43
N LYS A 276 -16.80 -18.48 -14.55
CA LYS A 276 -16.27 -19.31 -15.62
C LYS A 276 -17.37 -19.72 -16.58
N ILE A 277 -17.27 -19.32 -17.84
CA ILE A 277 -18.19 -19.77 -18.89
C ILE A 277 -17.89 -21.25 -19.21
N ILE A 278 -18.90 -22.10 -19.07
CA ILE A 278 -18.81 -23.53 -19.38
C ILE A 278 -19.33 -23.81 -20.79
N ASP A 279 -20.46 -23.20 -21.13
CA ASP A 279 -21.14 -23.40 -22.39
C ASP A 279 -22.00 -22.19 -22.71
N ARG A 280 -22.18 -21.94 -24.00
CA ARG A 280 -22.88 -20.76 -24.51
C ARG A 280 -23.65 -21.12 -25.77
N ASP A 281 -24.93 -20.78 -25.77
CA ASP A 281 -25.75 -20.74 -26.97
C ASP A 281 -26.17 -19.30 -27.30
N GLU A 282 -27.07 -19.15 -28.28
CA GLU A 282 -27.52 -17.84 -28.74
C GLU A 282 -28.29 -17.06 -27.66
N TYR A 283 -29.06 -17.75 -26.80
CA TYR A 283 -30.01 -17.17 -25.85
C TYR A 283 -29.76 -17.58 -24.39
N SER A 284 -28.74 -18.38 -24.13
CA SER A 284 -28.43 -18.91 -22.80
C SER A 284 -26.93 -19.11 -22.60
N LEU A 285 -26.52 -18.97 -21.34
CA LEU A 285 -25.15 -19.10 -20.87
C LEU A 285 -25.16 -20.02 -19.64
N ARG A 286 -24.31 -21.06 -19.64
CA ARG A 286 -24.04 -21.85 -18.44
C ARG A 286 -22.68 -21.47 -17.89
N VAL A 287 -22.66 -21.15 -16.60
CA VAL A 287 -21.45 -20.69 -15.91
C VAL A 287 -21.23 -21.45 -14.62
N GLN A 288 -19.98 -21.58 -14.24
CA GLN A 288 -19.57 -21.97 -12.89
C GLN A 288 -19.22 -20.70 -12.11
N LEU A 289 -19.77 -20.58 -10.90
CA LEU A 289 -19.54 -19.43 -10.03
C LEU A 289 -18.74 -19.88 -8.80
N LYS A 290 -17.80 -19.04 -8.37
CA LYS A 290 -17.05 -19.24 -7.13
C LYS A 290 -17.02 -17.92 -6.36
N LYS A 291 -17.16 -17.98 -5.03
CA LYS A 291 -16.98 -16.80 -4.17
C LYS A 291 -15.53 -16.31 -4.29
N PRO A 292 -15.29 -15.02 -4.59
CA PRO A 292 -13.95 -14.46 -4.58
C PRO A 292 -13.24 -14.64 -3.22
N ASP A 293 -12.01 -15.13 -3.28
CA ASP A 293 -11.12 -15.43 -2.15
C ASP A 293 -9.68 -14.98 -2.47
N ILE A 294 -9.55 -13.74 -2.94
CA ILE A 294 -8.27 -13.08 -3.19
C ILE A 294 -7.82 -12.37 -1.92
N SER A 295 -6.58 -12.65 -1.53
CA SER A 295 -5.88 -11.99 -0.43
C SER A 295 -4.76 -11.14 -1.00
N ASN A 296 -4.80 -9.85 -0.70
CA ASN A 296 -3.85 -8.90 -1.23
C ASN A 296 -3.68 -7.75 -0.24
N TRP A 297 -2.52 -7.12 -0.27
CA TRP A 297 -2.22 -5.91 0.48
C TRP A 297 -3.09 -4.72 0.08
N GLY A 298 -3.52 -4.67 -1.18
CA GLY A 298 -4.42 -3.62 -1.71
C GLY A 298 -3.92 -2.88 -2.94
N TYR A 299 -2.62 -2.96 -3.22
CA TYR A 299 -1.98 -2.12 -4.23
C TYR A 299 -1.84 -2.77 -5.61
N ASP A 300 -2.12 -4.06 -5.73
CA ASP A 300 -2.22 -4.73 -7.03
C ASP A 300 -3.61 -4.49 -7.64
N THR A 301 -3.95 -3.22 -7.86
CA THR A 301 -5.24 -2.79 -8.39
C THR A 301 -5.19 -2.69 -9.92
N PRO A 302 -6.17 -3.25 -10.66
CA PRO A 302 -6.29 -3.03 -12.10
C PRO A 302 -6.87 -1.64 -12.45
N VAL A 303 -7.19 -0.78 -11.47
CA VAL A 303 -7.97 0.48 -11.57
C VAL A 303 -9.42 0.29 -12.05
N TYR A 304 -9.65 -0.70 -12.91
CA TYR A 304 -10.97 -1.19 -13.27
C TYR A 304 -11.75 -1.62 -12.02
N GLY A 305 -12.96 -1.09 -11.86
CA GLY A 305 -13.83 -1.46 -10.75
C GLY A 305 -13.50 -0.79 -9.43
N SER A 306 -12.68 0.27 -9.39
CA SER A 306 -12.39 1.03 -8.16
C SER A 306 -13.65 1.62 -7.48
N VAL A 307 -14.76 1.78 -8.22
CA VAL A 307 -16.07 2.16 -7.63
C VAL A 307 -16.65 1.01 -6.80
N ALA A 308 -16.48 -0.23 -7.25
CA ALA A 308 -16.97 -1.41 -6.55
C ALA A 308 -16.18 -1.66 -5.26
N VAL A 309 -16.78 -2.40 -4.34
CA VAL A 309 -16.10 -2.92 -3.15
C VAL A 309 -15.51 -4.28 -3.50
N SER A 310 -14.29 -4.57 -3.05
CA SER A 310 -13.63 -5.85 -3.28
C SER A 310 -14.53 -7.01 -2.84
N PRO A 311 -14.96 -7.90 -3.74
CA PRO A 311 -15.88 -8.96 -3.40
C PRO A 311 -15.28 -9.98 -2.43
N SER A 312 -13.94 -10.11 -2.37
CA SER A 312 -13.27 -10.98 -1.39
C SER A 312 -13.46 -10.51 0.05
N LEU A 313 -13.76 -9.23 0.27
CA LEU A 313 -13.96 -8.64 1.59
C LEU A 313 -15.44 -8.62 2.02
N LEU A 314 -16.34 -9.13 1.18
CA LEU A 314 -17.78 -9.13 1.42
C LEU A 314 -18.26 -10.52 1.86
N GLY A 315 -18.87 -10.62 3.04
CA GLY A 315 -19.49 -11.85 3.54
C GLY A 315 -20.62 -12.34 2.64
N THR A 316 -21.51 -11.43 2.27
CA THR A 316 -22.71 -11.61 1.45
C THR A 316 -22.51 -11.28 -0.04
N LEU A 317 -21.31 -10.81 -0.42
CA LEU A 317 -21.00 -10.31 -1.76
C LEU A 317 -21.88 -9.13 -2.20
N ARG A 318 -22.40 -8.34 -1.25
CA ARG A 318 -23.25 -7.17 -1.52
C ARG A 318 -22.53 -5.87 -1.12
N PRO A 319 -22.55 -4.82 -1.96
CA PRO A 319 -21.99 -3.51 -1.60
C PRO A 319 -22.55 -2.88 -0.32
N ASN A 320 -23.75 -3.31 0.13
CA ASN A 320 -24.38 -2.87 1.38
C ASN A 320 -23.50 -3.03 2.62
N GLU A 321 -22.58 -4.00 2.66
CA GLU A 321 -21.73 -4.20 3.84
C GLU A 321 -20.83 -3.00 4.11
N LEU A 322 -20.28 -2.36 3.07
CA LEU A 322 -19.49 -1.14 3.25
C LEU A 322 -20.33 0.00 3.81
N LEU A 323 -21.54 0.23 3.28
CA LEU A 323 -22.43 1.26 3.83
C LEU A 323 -22.82 0.95 5.28
N THR A 324 -23.13 -0.31 5.60
CA THR A 324 -23.50 -0.72 6.96
C THR A 324 -22.34 -0.54 7.95
N PHE A 325 -21.11 -0.79 7.50
CA PHE A 325 -19.90 -0.52 8.28
C PHE A 325 -19.76 0.98 8.58
N ILE A 326 -19.85 1.83 7.55
CA ILE A 326 -19.79 3.29 7.67
C ILE A 326 -20.87 3.80 8.63
N GLU A 327 -22.12 3.35 8.47
CA GLU A 327 -23.23 3.71 9.35
C GLU A 327 -22.98 3.31 10.81
N THR A 328 -22.31 2.18 11.03
CA THR A 328 -21.96 1.69 12.36
C THR A 328 -20.93 2.60 13.03
N LEU A 329 -19.94 3.09 12.29
CA LEU A 329 -18.93 4.03 12.80
C LEU A 329 -19.53 5.41 13.08
N HIS A 330 -20.31 5.94 12.15
CA HIS A 330 -20.96 7.25 12.27
C HIS A 330 -21.97 7.31 13.42
N ASN A 331 -22.65 6.20 13.71
CA ASN A 331 -23.61 6.11 14.82
C ASN A 331 -23.00 5.49 16.09
N MET A 332 -21.67 5.42 16.20
CA MET A 332 -21.00 4.88 17.39
C MET A 332 -21.42 5.65 18.66
N PRO A 333 -21.97 4.97 19.68
CA PRO A 333 -22.32 5.61 20.96
C PRO A 333 -21.10 6.22 21.65
N GLY A 334 -21.33 7.30 22.41
CA GLY A 334 -20.26 8.05 23.10
C GLY A 334 -19.58 9.07 22.19
N ARG A 335 -18.96 8.62 21.10
CA ARG A 335 -18.35 9.50 20.08
C ARG A 335 -18.40 8.83 18.70
N PRO A 336 -18.97 9.49 17.67
CA PRO A 336 -18.89 9.04 16.29
C PRO A 336 -17.44 8.88 15.81
N ILE A 337 -17.20 7.92 14.92
CA ILE A 337 -15.90 7.66 14.32
C ILE A 337 -15.99 7.97 12.81
N GLN A 338 -15.09 8.82 12.31
CA GLN A 338 -14.96 9.13 10.89
C GLN A 338 -14.37 7.94 10.12
N ILE A 339 -14.56 7.91 8.80
CA ILE A 339 -13.92 6.91 7.93
C ILE A 339 -13.10 7.56 6.81
N CYS A 340 -11.87 7.08 6.63
CA CYS A 340 -10.95 7.45 5.57
C CYS A 340 -10.86 6.31 4.54
N ILE A 341 -10.93 6.66 3.25
CA ILE A 341 -10.68 5.74 2.14
C ILE A 341 -9.21 5.77 1.71
N ASP A 342 -8.69 4.60 1.36
CA ASP A 342 -7.41 4.46 0.66
C ASP A 342 -7.58 4.45 -0.86
N SER A 343 -7.37 5.59 -1.52
CA SER A 343 -7.56 5.72 -2.96
C SER A 343 -6.27 5.42 -3.74
N VAL A 344 -6.22 4.25 -4.36
CA VAL A 344 -5.13 3.80 -5.24
C VAL A 344 -5.47 4.06 -6.72
N LEU A 345 -5.16 5.27 -7.20
CA LEU A 345 -5.45 5.72 -8.58
C LEU A 345 -4.20 6.24 -9.32
N GLY A 346 -3.00 6.04 -8.75
CA GLY A 346 -1.73 6.48 -9.35
C GLY A 346 -1.15 5.49 -10.38
N HIS A 347 -1.48 4.21 -10.27
CA HIS A 347 -0.94 3.13 -11.09
C HIS A 347 -1.96 2.02 -11.36
N CYS A 348 -1.61 1.10 -12.26
CA CYS A 348 -2.44 -0.04 -12.64
C CYS A 348 -1.59 -1.32 -12.67
N ASP A 349 -2.07 -2.41 -12.09
CA ASP A 349 -1.46 -3.74 -12.23
C ASP A 349 -1.48 -4.20 -13.70
N PHE A 350 -0.56 -5.11 -14.06
CA PHE A 350 -0.47 -5.63 -15.43
C PHE A 350 -1.78 -6.26 -15.92
N GLN A 351 -2.59 -6.84 -15.03
CA GLN A 351 -3.88 -7.41 -15.41
C GLN A 351 -4.88 -6.37 -15.93
N GLY A 352 -4.75 -5.11 -15.50
CA GLY A 352 -5.57 -4.01 -16.01
C GLY A 352 -5.42 -3.81 -17.51
N ALA A 353 -4.31 -4.21 -18.12
CA ALA A 353 -4.15 -4.16 -19.57
C ALA A 353 -5.13 -5.11 -20.31
N TYR A 354 -5.56 -6.22 -19.71
CA TYR A 354 -6.59 -7.10 -20.27
C TYR A 354 -8.01 -6.59 -20.01
N LEU A 355 -8.20 -5.83 -18.92
CA LEU A 355 -9.52 -5.37 -18.46
C LEU A 355 -9.90 -4.04 -19.11
N LEU A 356 -8.91 -3.20 -19.40
CA LEU A 356 -9.01 -1.89 -20.03
C LEU A 356 -8.42 -1.89 -21.45
N GLU A 357 -8.33 -3.05 -22.11
CA GLU A 357 -7.92 -3.15 -23.52
C GLU A 357 -8.87 -2.29 -24.38
N THR A 358 -8.31 -1.45 -25.25
CA THR A 358 -9.07 -0.66 -26.22
C THR A 358 -8.77 -1.12 -27.65
N PHE A 359 -9.73 -0.87 -28.54
CA PHE A 359 -9.74 -1.43 -29.90
C PHE A 359 -9.76 -0.33 -30.98
N ASP A 360 -9.31 0.86 -30.63
CA ASP A 360 -9.02 1.95 -31.57
C ASP A 360 -7.87 1.59 -32.52
N GLU A 361 -6.92 0.77 -32.06
CA GLU A 361 -5.87 0.15 -32.86
C GLU A 361 -6.07 -1.36 -33.06
N VAL A 362 -5.31 -1.94 -33.98
CA VAL A 362 -5.35 -3.39 -34.27
C VAL A 362 -4.74 -4.16 -33.08
N PRO A 363 -5.49 -5.08 -32.45
CA PRO A 363 -4.94 -5.92 -31.39
C PRO A 363 -3.76 -6.73 -31.89
N GLN A 364 -2.67 -6.74 -31.11
CA GLN A 364 -1.54 -7.61 -31.38
C GLN A 364 -1.71 -8.92 -30.64
N ASP A 365 -1.40 -10.04 -31.30
CA ASP A 365 -1.32 -11.36 -30.66
C ASP A 365 -0.04 -11.44 -29.80
N ASN A 366 0.00 -10.68 -28.71
CA ASN A 366 1.10 -10.67 -27.75
C ASN A 366 0.65 -11.23 -26.40
N TYR A 367 1.44 -12.14 -25.84
CA TYR A 367 1.14 -12.74 -24.53
C TYR A 367 1.57 -11.83 -23.37
N GLU A 368 2.45 -10.85 -23.59
CA GLU A 368 2.96 -9.99 -22.53
C GLU A 368 2.07 -8.74 -22.31
N PRO A 369 1.43 -8.59 -21.12
CA PRO A 369 0.42 -7.56 -20.87
C PRO A 369 0.90 -6.11 -21.06
N LYS A 370 2.20 -5.85 -20.88
CA LYS A 370 2.79 -4.52 -21.10
C LYS A 370 2.68 -3.98 -22.53
N TYR A 371 2.41 -4.84 -23.52
CA TYR A 371 2.26 -4.43 -24.92
C TYR A 371 0.82 -4.41 -25.41
N ILE A 372 -0.14 -4.76 -24.54
CA ILE A 372 -1.56 -4.67 -24.90
C ILE A 372 -1.93 -3.19 -25.00
N HIS A 373 -2.57 -2.84 -26.11
CA HIS A 373 -3.01 -1.48 -26.37
C HIS A 373 -4.17 -1.10 -25.46
N SER A 374 -4.09 0.10 -24.89
CA SER A 374 -5.14 0.66 -24.04
C SER A 374 -5.03 2.18 -24.05
N SER A 375 -6.12 2.87 -24.38
CA SER A 375 -6.23 4.32 -24.25
C SER A 375 -6.28 4.80 -22.79
N PHE A 376 -6.30 3.88 -21.81
CA PHE A 376 -6.25 4.19 -20.38
C PHE A 376 -4.84 4.18 -19.81
N LEU A 377 -3.90 3.49 -20.45
CA LEU A 377 -2.62 3.11 -19.84
C LEU A 377 -1.43 3.53 -20.72
N THR A 378 -0.36 4.00 -20.07
CA THR A 378 0.96 4.23 -20.67
C THR A 378 1.99 3.24 -20.10
N GLY A 379 3.27 3.33 -20.48
CA GLY A 379 4.28 2.26 -20.37
C GLY A 379 4.43 1.54 -19.00
N PRO A 380 5.34 0.56 -18.89
CA PRO A 380 5.46 -0.24 -17.68
C PRO A 380 6.00 0.57 -16.49
N ASN A 381 5.58 0.20 -15.27
CA ASN A 381 6.09 0.74 -14.01
C ASN A 381 6.32 -0.37 -12.97
N MET A 382 6.60 0.01 -11.71
CA MET A 382 6.92 -0.97 -10.65
C MET A 382 5.72 -1.77 -10.15
N TYR A 383 4.50 -1.28 -10.35
CA TYR A 383 3.25 -1.94 -9.97
C TYR A 383 2.55 -2.63 -11.14
N GLY A 384 2.97 -2.33 -12.38
CA GLY A 384 2.39 -2.86 -13.61
C GLY A 384 2.58 -1.87 -14.76
N ARG A 385 1.60 -0.98 -14.95
CA ARG A 385 1.54 0.05 -15.98
C ARG A 385 1.19 1.43 -15.42
N ASP A 386 1.75 2.46 -16.03
CA ASP A 386 1.41 3.85 -15.79
C ASP A 386 0.00 4.14 -16.34
N ILE A 387 -0.76 5.02 -15.69
CA ILE A 387 -2.06 5.49 -16.19
C ILE A 387 -1.84 6.66 -17.17
N ASP A 388 -2.66 6.78 -18.21
CA ASP A 388 -2.60 7.91 -19.14
C ASP A 388 -3.30 9.16 -18.59
N PHE A 389 -2.65 9.86 -17.66
CA PHE A 389 -3.15 11.13 -17.15
C PHE A 389 -3.16 12.25 -18.20
N SER A 390 -2.63 12.06 -19.42
CA SER A 390 -2.72 13.07 -20.48
C SER A 390 -4.09 13.08 -21.17
N SER A 391 -4.83 11.98 -21.08
CA SER A 391 -6.15 11.83 -21.69
C SER A 391 -7.25 12.50 -20.85
N PRO A 392 -8.04 13.45 -21.41
CA PRO A 392 -9.14 14.08 -20.69
C PRO A 392 -10.26 13.08 -20.31
N TYR A 393 -10.44 12.02 -21.10
CA TYR A 393 -11.38 10.94 -20.81
C TYR A 393 -10.97 10.15 -19.56
N VAL A 394 -9.69 9.78 -19.47
CA VAL A 394 -9.14 9.06 -18.32
C VAL A 394 -9.26 9.90 -17.05
N ARG A 395 -8.87 11.17 -17.10
CA ARG A 395 -9.04 12.10 -15.96
C ARG A 395 -10.48 12.18 -15.47
N ALA A 396 -11.42 12.39 -16.38
CA ALA A 396 -12.84 12.48 -16.03
C ALA A 396 -13.38 11.18 -15.43
N MET A 397 -12.94 10.01 -15.93
CA MET A 397 -13.32 8.72 -15.36
C MET A 397 -12.73 8.50 -13.97
N LEU A 398 -11.47 8.84 -13.72
CA LEU A 398 -10.86 8.75 -12.39
C LEU A 398 -11.56 9.66 -11.37
N LEU A 399 -11.89 10.90 -11.77
CA LEU A 399 -12.68 11.83 -10.95
C LEU A 399 -14.04 11.23 -10.59
N GLU A 400 -14.74 10.66 -11.57
CA GLU A 400 -16.05 10.05 -11.36
C GLU A 400 -15.97 8.75 -10.55
N MET A 401 -14.92 7.95 -10.71
CA MET A 401 -14.66 6.76 -9.89
C MET A 401 -14.54 7.15 -8.41
N LEU A 402 -13.66 8.11 -8.12
CA LEU A 402 -13.45 8.58 -6.75
C LEU A 402 -14.73 9.21 -6.20
N ARG A 403 -15.42 10.07 -6.97
CA ARG A 403 -16.69 10.68 -6.57
C ARG A 403 -17.75 9.66 -6.16
N ARG A 404 -18.00 8.63 -7.00
CA ARG A 404 -18.98 7.56 -6.70
C ARG A 404 -18.60 6.77 -5.46
N LYS A 405 -17.30 6.56 -5.25
CA LYS A 405 -16.78 5.83 -4.10
C LYS A 405 -16.93 6.64 -2.81
N VAL A 406 -16.58 7.94 -2.83
CA VAL A 406 -16.72 8.78 -1.64
C VAL A 406 -18.17 9.00 -1.24
N ASP A 407 -19.13 9.00 -2.18
CA ASP A 407 -20.58 9.12 -1.90
C ASP A 407 -21.15 8.03 -0.98
N TYR A 408 -20.43 6.93 -0.73
CA TYR A 408 -20.76 5.99 0.36
C TYR A 408 -20.84 6.70 1.72
N GLY A 409 -20.12 7.81 1.91
CA GLY A 409 -20.07 8.57 3.15
C GLY A 409 -18.69 8.68 3.76
N PHE A 410 -17.61 8.58 2.97
CA PHE A 410 -16.25 8.78 3.49
C PHE A 410 -16.04 10.22 3.95
N ASP A 411 -15.44 10.41 5.12
CA ASP A 411 -15.15 11.74 5.67
C ASP A 411 -13.76 12.24 5.29
N CYS A 412 -12.86 11.32 4.95
CA CYS A 412 -11.49 11.63 4.56
C CYS A 412 -11.06 10.78 3.36
N ILE A 413 -10.15 11.30 2.54
CA ILE A 413 -9.54 10.63 1.39
C ILE A 413 -8.03 10.60 1.60
N ARG A 414 -7.44 9.41 1.65
CA ARG A 414 -6.01 9.22 1.41
C ARG A 414 -5.79 8.97 -0.06
N ILE A 415 -4.97 9.79 -0.71
CA ILE A 415 -4.41 9.45 -2.03
C ILE A 415 -3.09 8.71 -1.78
N ASP A 416 -3.12 7.40 -2.03
CA ASP A 416 -1.95 6.54 -1.97
C ASP A 416 -0.99 6.89 -3.11
N GLY A 417 0.31 6.88 -2.82
CA GLY A 417 1.34 7.16 -3.79
C GLY A 417 1.09 8.46 -4.59
N ALA A 418 0.73 9.56 -3.93
CA ALA A 418 0.34 10.81 -4.61
C ALA A 418 1.44 11.38 -5.55
N GLN A 419 2.70 10.96 -5.36
CA GLN A 419 3.80 11.23 -6.28
C GLN A 419 3.73 10.51 -7.64
N ASP A 420 2.90 9.48 -7.79
CA ASP A 420 2.78 8.62 -8.98
C ASP A 420 1.81 9.17 -10.03
N PHE A 421 1.16 10.31 -9.76
CA PHE A 421 0.41 11.08 -10.75
C PHE A 421 1.36 11.79 -11.72
N ILE A 422 1.91 11.02 -12.68
CA ILE A 422 2.96 11.45 -13.60
C ILE A 422 2.36 11.90 -14.92
N LYS A 423 2.44 13.20 -15.21
CA LYS A 423 2.00 13.78 -16.49
C LYS A 423 2.81 13.28 -17.68
N SER A 424 4.13 13.26 -17.51
CA SER A 424 5.10 12.85 -18.54
C SER A 424 6.47 12.60 -17.94
N ARG A 425 7.42 12.17 -18.78
CA ARG A 425 8.84 12.08 -18.42
C ARG A 425 9.62 13.10 -19.24
N ASP A 426 10.58 13.76 -18.62
CA ASP A 426 11.49 14.66 -19.33
C ASP A 426 12.40 13.84 -20.26
N ASP A 427 12.34 14.07 -21.57
CA ASP A 427 13.05 13.27 -22.57
C ASP A 427 14.58 13.28 -22.41
N ARG A 428 15.14 14.31 -21.78
CA ARG A 428 16.59 14.49 -21.63
C ARG A 428 17.13 13.84 -20.36
N THR A 429 16.39 13.95 -19.26
CA THR A 429 16.82 13.52 -17.92
C THR A 429 16.14 12.23 -17.46
N GLY A 430 15.02 11.86 -18.07
CA GLY A 430 14.17 10.75 -17.65
C GLY A 430 13.36 11.02 -16.38
N PHE A 431 13.44 12.23 -15.81
CA PHE A 431 12.71 12.58 -14.59
C PHE A 431 11.21 12.57 -14.82
N ARG A 432 10.49 12.05 -13.82
CA ARG A 432 9.04 12.08 -13.76
C ARG A 432 8.60 13.53 -13.54
N ILE A 433 7.67 14.01 -14.38
CA ILE A 433 7.02 15.30 -14.23
C ILE A 433 5.65 15.03 -13.62
N GLN A 434 5.44 15.42 -12.36
CA GLN A 434 4.17 15.22 -11.67
C GLN A 434 3.07 16.16 -12.20
N ASP A 435 1.82 15.71 -12.11
CA ASP A 435 0.63 16.44 -12.50
C ASP A 435 -0.11 17.01 -11.28
N ASP A 436 0.53 17.95 -10.57
CA ASP A 436 -0.07 18.57 -9.37
C ASP A 436 -1.38 19.34 -9.69
N ILE A 437 -1.58 19.75 -10.95
CA ILE A 437 -2.83 20.37 -11.42
C ILE A 437 -3.97 19.34 -11.38
N PHE A 438 -3.76 18.16 -11.96
CA PHE A 438 -4.75 17.10 -11.92
C PHE A 438 -4.93 16.53 -10.51
N LEU A 439 -3.85 16.34 -9.75
CA LEU A 439 -3.95 15.91 -8.36
C LEU A 439 -4.82 16.87 -7.55
N LYS A 440 -4.62 18.19 -7.71
CA LYS A 440 -5.48 19.20 -7.08
C LYS A 440 -6.94 19.07 -7.50
N GLU A 441 -7.22 18.82 -8.79
CA GLU A 441 -8.59 18.59 -9.26
C GLU A 441 -9.19 17.32 -8.61
N LEU A 442 -8.42 16.25 -8.53
CA LEU A 442 -8.82 14.97 -7.92
C LEU A 442 -9.20 15.10 -6.46
N VAL A 443 -8.44 15.88 -5.68
CA VAL A 443 -8.73 16.08 -4.25
C VAL A 443 -9.66 17.27 -3.97
N SER A 444 -10.17 17.93 -5.01
CA SER A 444 -11.19 18.99 -4.89
C SER A 444 -12.61 18.46 -5.14
N ILE A 445 -12.79 17.14 -5.26
CA ILE A 445 -14.11 16.55 -5.53
C ILE A 445 -15.11 16.83 -4.39
N GLU A 446 -16.37 16.99 -4.79
CA GLU A 446 -17.49 17.14 -3.88
C GLU A 446 -18.16 15.78 -3.66
N GLN A 447 -18.44 15.47 -2.40
CA GLN A 447 -19.29 14.36 -1.98
C GLN A 447 -20.74 14.82 -1.92
N ASN A 448 -21.68 13.98 -2.38
CA ASN A 448 -23.11 14.23 -2.26
C ASN A 448 -23.80 13.13 -1.45
N ILE A 449 -24.22 13.47 -0.23
CA ILE A 449 -24.96 12.58 0.64
C ILE A 449 -26.45 12.97 0.65
N ASN A 450 -27.24 12.36 -0.24
CA ASN A 450 -28.69 12.60 -0.34
C ASN A 450 -29.07 14.10 -0.42
N GLY A 451 -28.32 14.88 -1.20
CA GLY A 451 -28.52 16.31 -1.40
C GLY A 451 -27.66 17.20 -0.50
N LEU A 452 -26.94 16.63 0.47
CA LEU A 452 -25.99 17.36 1.31
C LEU A 452 -24.60 17.32 0.66
N ILE A 453 -24.08 18.48 0.26
CA ILE A 453 -22.77 18.62 -0.40
C ILE A 453 -21.68 18.77 0.66
N ARG A 454 -20.63 17.94 0.58
CA ARG A 454 -19.50 17.94 1.52
C ARG A 454 -18.17 17.96 0.79
N HIS A 455 -17.18 18.54 1.46
CA HIS A 455 -15.77 18.45 1.11
C HIS A 455 -15.08 17.53 2.14
N PRO A 456 -14.69 16.30 1.76
CA PRO A 456 -13.92 15.41 2.61
C PRO A 456 -12.58 16.03 3.01
N ASP A 457 -12.03 15.57 4.14
CA ASP A 457 -10.66 15.90 4.51
C ASP A 457 -9.67 15.16 3.60
N ILE A 458 -8.51 15.75 3.32
CA ILE A 458 -7.56 15.23 2.33
C ILE A 458 -6.22 14.90 2.97
N ASN A 459 -5.74 13.69 2.70
CA ASN A 459 -4.43 13.16 3.07
C ASN A 459 -3.66 12.72 1.81
N LEU A 460 -2.47 13.26 1.60
CA LEU A 460 -1.58 12.90 0.49
C LEU A 460 -0.37 12.11 1.00
N GLU A 461 -0.27 10.85 0.59
CA GLU A 461 0.96 10.08 0.77
C GLU A 461 1.97 10.53 -0.32
N ASP A 462 2.75 11.57 -0.01
CA ASP A 462 3.74 12.12 -0.93
C ASP A 462 5.09 12.37 -0.25
N GLY A 463 6.14 11.69 -0.73
CA GLY A 463 7.50 11.76 -0.20
C GLY A 463 8.49 12.53 -1.08
N ARG A 464 8.03 13.39 -2.00
CA ARG A 464 8.90 14.00 -3.03
C ARG A 464 10.10 14.82 -2.50
N PRO A 465 11.21 14.90 -3.28
CA PRO A 465 11.41 14.32 -4.61
C PRO A 465 11.74 12.81 -4.51
N TRP A 466 10.79 11.99 -4.92
CA TRP A 466 10.81 10.54 -4.75
C TRP A 466 10.42 9.87 -6.07
N PRO A 467 11.19 8.87 -6.54
CA PRO A 467 12.52 8.50 -6.07
C PRO A 467 13.61 9.47 -6.60
N ASP A 468 14.44 10.02 -5.72
CA ASP A 468 15.78 10.57 -6.05
C ASP A 468 16.84 9.62 -5.45
N ASP A 469 17.26 8.63 -6.24
CA ASP A 469 18.05 7.45 -5.84
C ASP A 469 19.32 7.73 -5.02
N MET A 470 19.81 8.97 -5.00
CA MET A 470 21.07 9.30 -4.34
C MET A 470 20.91 10.05 -3.00
N ASN A 471 19.87 10.88 -2.81
CA ASN A 471 19.75 11.75 -1.64
C ASN A 471 18.32 12.11 -1.21
N TRP A 472 17.29 11.47 -1.77
CA TRP A 472 15.88 11.79 -1.48
C TRP A 472 15.58 11.92 0.02
N LEU A 473 16.16 11.08 0.89
CA LEU A 473 15.91 11.08 2.34
C LEU A 473 16.20 12.44 2.99
N TYR A 474 17.17 13.17 2.44
CA TYR A 474 17.57 14.50 2.89
C TYR A 474 16.94 15.61 2.05
N ASN A 475 16.70 15.35 0.76
CA ASN A 475 16.15 16.32 -0.18
C ASN A 475 14.63 16.51 -0.04
N SER A 476 13.94 15.52 0.52
CA SER A 476 12.49 15.56 0.71
C SER A 476 12.12 16.56 1.80
N LYS A 477 11.32 17.54 1.40
CA LYS A 477 10.83 18.61 2.28
C LYS A 477 9.59 18.20 3.03
N TYR A 478 8.75 17.36 2.43
CA TYR A 478 7.44 16.95 2.95
C TYR A 478 6.50 18.15 3.19
N LEU A 479 6.74 19.25 2.46
CA LEU A 479 6.00 20.51 2.64
C LEU A 479 5.32 20.96 1.35
N ASP A 480 5.62 20.29 0.24
CA ASP A 480 5.23 20.69 -1.12
C ASP A 480 3.71 20.89 -1.20
N HIS A 481 2.91 19.98 -0.66
CA HIS A 481 1.45 20.13 -0.67
C HIS A 481 0.94 21.08 0.39
N THR A 482 1.50 21.05 1.59
CA THR A 482 1.04 21.88 2.72
C THR A 482 1.32 23.38 2.53
N ILE A 483 2.23 23.73 1.61
CA ILE A 483 2.60 25.12 1.31
C ILE A 483 2.10 25.54 -0.08
N GLU A 484 2.23 24.67 -1.09
CA GLU A 484 2.01 25.04 -2.48
C GLU A 484 0.61 24.69 -2.99
N MET A 485 -0.14 23.83 -2.27
CA MET A 485 -1.51 23.46 -2.63
C MET A 485 -2.54 24.08 -1.68
N THR A 486 -3.47 24.82 -2.26
CA THR A 486 -4.69 25.30 -1.58
C THR A 486 -5.90 24.87 -2.38
N LEU A 487 -6.83 24.17 -1.73
CA LEU A 487 -8.08 23.67 -2.31
C LEU A 487 -9.18 24.75 -2.23
N PRO A 488 -10.36 24.54 -2.82
CA PRO A 488 -11.50 25.44 -2.62
C PRO A 488 -11.75 25.75 -1.13
N HIS A 489 -12.27 26.94 -0.84
CA HIS A 489 -12.52 27.44 0.52
C HIS A 489 -11.26 27.55 1.41
N ASP A 490 -10.09 27.78 0.79
CA ASP A 490 -8.81 27.98 1.47
C ASP A 490 -8.35 26.77 2.32
N VAL A 491 -8.82 25.56 1.98
CA VAL A 491 -8.43 24.32 2.66
C VAL A 491 -7.02 23.91 2.26
N ILE A 492 -6.20 23.54 3.25
CA ILE A 492 -4.85 23.00 3.06
C ILE A 492 -4.92 21.46 3.19
N PRO A 493 -4.48 20.70 2.19
CA PRO A 493 -4.43 19.24 2.28
C PRO A 493 -3.34 18.81 3.27
N LYS A 494 -3.53 17.64 3.88
CA LYS A 494 -2.51 17.03 4.72
C LYS A 494 -1.53 16.24 3.88
N GLN A 495 -0.29 16.14 4.34
CA GLN A 495 0.76 15.34 3.71
C GLN A 495 1.39 14.39 4.73
N TRP A 496 1.86 13.23 4.30
CA TRP A 496 2.63 12.36 5.19
C TRP A 496 3.93 13.04 5.65
N SER A 497 4.20 12.94 6.96
CA SER A 497 5.38 13.53 7.59
C SER A 497 6.68 12.76 7.29
N PRO A 498 7.85 13.38 7.50
CA PRO A 498 9.15 12.71 7.37
C PRO A 498 9.38 11.53 8.31
N ILE A 499 8.49 11.25 9.28
CA ILE A 499 8.66 10.21 10.30
C ILE A 499 7.71 9.02 10.15
N ILE A 500 6.73 9.08 9.23
CA ILE A 500 5.75 8.01 9.02
C ILE A 500 5.99 7.19 7.74
N PHE A 501 6.73 7.73 6.77
CA PHE A 501 7.06 6.97 5.56
C PHE A 501 7.77 5.65 5.84
N ALA A 502 7.51 4.64 5.01
CA ALA A 502 8.00 3.26 5.06
C ALA A 502 9.39 3.05 5.70
N HIS A 503 10.37 3.85 5.30
CA HIS A 503 11.78 3.72 5.68
C HIS A 503 12.11 4.17 7.12
N ASN A 504 11.18 4.84 7.80
CA ASN A 504 11.33 5.35 9.16
C ASN A 504 11.03 4.26 10.20
N VAL A 505 11.90 3.26 10.24
CA VAL A 505 11.77 2.12 11.16
C VAL A 505 12.57 2.33 12.45
N HIS A 506 11.88 2.66 13.54
CA HIS A 506 12.47 3.00 14.84
C HIS A 506 12.93 1.81 15.71
N GLY A 507 13.09 0.63 15.10
CA GLY A 507 13.80 -0.51 15.71
C GLY A 507 15.33 -0.45 15.60
N LYS A 508 15.87 0.50 14.82
CA LYS A 508 17.32 0.68 14.66
C LYS A 508 17.94 1.30 15.90
N TYR A 509 19.17 0.89 16.22
CA TYR A 509 19.92 1.48 17.33
C TYR A 509 20.27 2.94 17.03
N LYS A 510 20.11 3.78 18.05
CA LYS A 510 20.24 5.24 18.04
C LYS A 510 19.29 5.98 17.10
N TRP A 511 18.16 5.37 16.74
CA TRP A 511 17.21 5.97 15.80
C TRP A 511 16.61 7.29 16.30
N PHE A 512 16.17 7.36 17.56
CA PHE A 512 15.62 8.61 18.13
C PHE A 512 16.70 9.68 18.29
N MET A 513 17.96 9.28 18.47
CA MET A 513 19.07 10.23 18.42
C MET A 513 19.21 10.78 17.00
N ASP A 514 19.31 9.92 15.99
CA ASP A 514 19.56 10.31 14.61
C ASP A 514 18.40 11.09 13.96
N LYS A 515 17.15 10.84 14.39
CA LYS A 515 15.94 11.46 13.81
C LYS A 515 15.48 12.74 14.50
N TRP A 516 16.24 13.25 15.47
CA TRP A 516 15.85 14.44 16.24
C TRP A 516 15.37 15.62 15.38
N ASP A 517 16.11 15.96 14.32
CA ASP A 517 15.76 17.09 13.46
C ASP A 517 14.39 16.91 12.79
N ARG A 518 13.99 15.67 12.46
CA ARG A 518 12.67 15.38 11.90
C ARG A 518 11.55 15.57 12.92
N PHE A 519 11.80 15.27 14.20
CA PHE A 519 10.83 15.58 15.26
C PHE A 519 10.74 17.09 15.53
N VAL A 520 11.83 17.85 15.37
CA VAL A 520 11.80 19.32 15.43
C VAL A 520 10.98 19.89 14.29
N GLU A 521 11.10 19.34 13.08
CA GLU A 521 10.25 19.71 11.94
C GLU A 521 8.77 19.44 12.24
N VAL A 522 8.44 18.26 12.77
CA VAL A 522 7.06 17.93 13.18
C VAL A 522 6.57 18.93 14.23
N PHE A 523 7.37 19.25 15.25
CA PHE A 523 6.98 20.26 16.23
C PHE A 523 6.69 21.63 15.62
N ARG A 524 7.34 22.01 14.52
CA ARG A 524 7.17 23.34 13.90
C ARG A 524 6.08 23.42 12.84
N TYR A 525 5.91 22.35 12.07
CA TYR A 525 5.11 22.35 10.84
C TYR A 525 4.06 21.23 10.79
N GLY A 526 3.99 20.39 11.82
CA GLY A 526 3.23 19.14 11.81
C GLY A 526 1.71 19.29 11.75
N GLU A 527 1.14 20.48 11.94
CA GLU A 527 -0.32 20.70 11.91
C GLU A 527 -1.03 20.10 10.68
N HIS A 528 -0.42 20.21 9.51
CA HIS A 528 -0.97 19.64 8.27
C HIS A 528 -0.27 18.34 7.86
N TRP A 529 0.29 17.61 8.83
CA TRP A 529 0.94 16.34 8.58
C TRP A 529 0.20 15.16 9.18
N ILE A 530 0.18 14.06 8.41
CA ILE A 530 -0.02 12.73 8.99
C ILE A 530 1.28 12.32 9.64
N THR A 531 1.21 12.15 10.95
CA THR A 531 2.31 11.67 11.80
C THR A 531 1.92 10.30 12.32
N GLY A 532 2.67 9.74 13.25
CA GLY A 532 2.27 8.50 13.89
C GLY A 532 3.45 7.66 14.32
N GLN A 533 3.11 6.42 14.66
CA GLN A 533 4.05 5.45 15.20
C GLN A 533 4.15 4.20 14.34
N SER A 534 3.03 3.71 13.86
CA SER A 534 2.97 2.47 13.09
C SER A 534 1.87 2.58 12.06
N ASN A 535 2.23 2.34 10.81
CA ASN A 535 1.31 2.03 9.73
C ASN A 535 1.73 0.68 9.11
N HIS A 536 0.94 0.19 8.18
CA HIS A 536 1.18 -1.04 7.44
C HIS A 536 2.58 -1.07 6.80
N ASP A 537 3.07 0.07 6.36
CA ASP A 537 4.34 0.22 5.66
C ASP A 537 5.54 0.15 6.60
N ASN A 538 5.53 0.89 7.71
CA ASN A 538 6.56 0.81 8.75
C ASN A 538 6.63 -0.60 9.33
N ALA A 539 5.48 -1.25 9.56
CA ALA A 539 5.44 -2.63 10.06
C ALA A 539 6.09 -3.62 9.07
N ARG A 540 5.86 -3.44 7.76
CA ARG A 540 6.50 -4.22 6.69
C ARG A 540 8.00 -3.96 6.61
N TYR A 541 8.36 -2.69 6.50
CA TYR A 541 9.74 -2.28 6.30
C TYR A 541 10.58 -2.50 7.55
N PHE A 542 9.98 -2.66 8.73
CA PHE A 542 10.69 -3.04 9.95
C PHE A 542 11.53 -4.30 9.71
N TYR A 543 10.89 -5.40 9.29
CA TYR A 543 11.62 -6.65 9.08
C TYR A 543 12.55 -6.60 7.85
N LYS A 544 12.28 -5.74 6.86
CA LYS A 544 13.12 -5.57 5.66
C LYS A 544 14.37 -4.73 5.93
N MET A 545 14.28 -3.72 6.78
CA MET A 545 15.33 -2.69 6.94
C MET A 545 16.01 -2.69 8.30
N VAL A 546 15.41 -3.29 9.34
CA VAL A 546 16.07 -3.40 10.64
C VAL A 546 17.08 -4.56 10.57
N PRO A 547 18.35 -4.31 10.89
CA PRO A 547 19.41 -5.30 10.78
C PRO A 547 19.29 -6.37 11.86
N SER A 548 19.82 -7.56 11.56
CA SER A 548 19.74 -8.73 12.45
C SER A 548 20.66 -8.69 13.67
N LEU A 549 21.66 -7.78 13.68
CA LEU A 549 22.69 -7.69 14.73
C LEU A 549 22.23 -6.82 15.90
N SER A 550 22.47 -7.30 17.12
CA SER A 550 22.09 -6.57 18.34
C SER A 550 23.05 -5.43 18.64
N SER A 551 22.55 -4.31 19.17
CA SER A 551 23.40 -3.21 19.64
C SER A 551 24.37 -3.59 20.76
N SER A 552 24.18 -4.71 21.49
CA SER A 552 25.23 -5.29 22.36
C SER A 552 26.53 -5.59 21.64
N GLN A 553 26.45 -5.87 20.34
CA GLN A 553 27.58 -6.23 19.48
C GLN A 553 28.23 -5.02 18.80
N TYR A 554 27.73 -3.81 19.08
CA TYR A 554 28.23 -2.57 18.48
C TYR A 554 29.73 -2.37 18.70
N LYS A 555 30.45 -2.10 17.60
CA LYS A 555 31.86 -1.75 17.60
C LYS A 555 32.03 -0.28 17.25
N SER A 556 32.91 0.40 17.98
CA SER A 556 33.22 1.82 17.75
C SER A 556 33.67 2.03 16.31
N GLY A 557 33.01 2.95 15.60
CA GLY A 557 33.28 3.27 14.20
C GLY A 557 32.28 2.67 13.21
N ASP A 558 31.45 1.71 13.63
CA ASP A 558 30.33 1.24 12.83
C ASP A 558 29.18 2.25 12.83
N ALA A 559 28.36 2.26 11.77
CA ALA A 559 27.10 3.01 11.79
C ALA A 559 26.12 2.36 12.78
N PHE A 560 25.47 3.15 13.64
CA PHE A 560 24.48 2.63 14.59
C PHE A 560 23.33 1.90 13.88
N SER A 561 22.93 2.38 12.70
CA SER A 561 21.92 1.76 11.84
C SER A 561 22.23 0.34 11.36
N ASN A 562 23.45 -0.17 11.58
CA ASN A 562 23.83 -1.56 11.32
C ASN A 562 23.40 -2.52 12.45
N TYR A 563 22.81 -1.98 13.53
CA TYR A 563 22.34 -2.73 14.69
C TYR A 563 20.87 -2.40 15.02
N TYR A 564 20.14 -3.37 15.56
CA TYR A 564 18.82 -3.11 16.17
C TYR A 564 18.98 -2.70 17.62
N ASN A 565 18.00 -1.96 18.14
CA ASN A 565 18.00 -1.47 19.51
C ASN A 565 17.60 -2.61 20.48
N GLN A 566 18.59 -3.13 21.22
CA GLN A 566 18.35 -4.19 22.21
C GLN A 566 17.51 -3.75 23.42
N TYR A 567 17.41 -2.46 23.70
CA TYR A 567 16.66 -1.94 24.85
C TYR A 567 15.14 -2.01 24.65
N LEU A 568 14.70 -2.38 23.45
CA LEU A 568 13.29 -2.62 23.14
C LEU A 568 12.83 -4.02 23.55
N GLY A 569 13.71 -4.98 23.80
CA GLY A 569 13.28 -6.31 24.24
C GLY A 569 14.37 -7.38 24.17
N ASP A 570 14.15 -8.47 24.90
CA ASP A 570 15.11 -9.58 25.00
C ASP A 570 15.11 -10.47 23.75
N THR A 571 13.99 -10.46 23.01
CA THR A 571 13.80 -11.20 21.76
C THR A 571 13.50 -10.25 20.62
N LYS A 572 13.83 -10.64 19.38
CA LYS A 572 13.49 -9.86 18.18
C LYS A 572 11.98 -9.61 18.04
N LYS A 573 11.17 -10.57 18.46
CA LYS A 573 9.71 -10.44 18.51
C LYS A 573 9.25 -9.34 19.48
N GLN A 574 9.81 -9.30 20.69
CA GLN A 574 9.53 -8.19 21.61
C GLN A 574 10.03 -6.86 21.07
N VAL A 575 11.22 -6.83 20.45
CA VAL A 575 11.80 -5.62 19.86
C VAL A 575 10.87 -5.03 18.79
N VAL A 576 10.32 -5.83 17.87
CA VAL A 576 9.41 -5.31 16.85
C VAL A 576 8.08 -4.82 17.44
N HIS A 577 7.50 -5.55 18.39
CA HIS A 577 6.24 -5.16 19.02
C HIS A 577 6.40 -3.90 19.88
N HIS A 578 7.41 -3.81 20.73
CA HIS A 578 7.66 -2.62 21.54
C HIS A 578 8.15 -1.42 20.72
N ALA A 579 8.74 -1.64 19.54
CA ALA A 579 8.95 -0.55 18.59
C ALA A 579 7.59 -0.07 18.05
N LEU A 580 6.82 -0.94 17.40
CA LEU A 580 5.59 -0.55 16.71
C LEU A 580 4.44 -0.14 17.67
N ASP A 581 4.55 -0.49 18.95
CA ASP A 581 3.68 -0.11 20.08
C ASP A 581 4.46 0.59 21.22
N HIS A 582 5.22 1.64 20.88
CA HIS A 582 6.15 2.33 21.80
C HIS A 582 5.47 3.43 22.64
N GLU A 583 5.35 3.23 23.96
CA GLU A 583 4.66 4.13 24.89
C GLU A 583 5.08 5.61 24.78
N GLY A 584 6.38 5.89 24.83
CA GLY A 584 6.90 7.26 24.75
C GLY A 584 6.66 7.93 23.41
N LEU A 585 6.54 7.17 22.31
CA LEU A 585 6.28 7.72 20.98
C LEU A 585 4.78 7.96 20.78
N SER A 586 3.94 7.03 21.23
CA SER A 586 2.49 7.21 21.32
C SER A 586 2.14 8.45 22.14
N ALA A 587 2.78 8.61 23.31
CA ALA A 587 2.58 9.76 24.17
C ALA A 587 3.12 11.07 23.57
N LEU A 588 4.24 11.01 22.86
CA LEU A 588 4.76 12.18 22.15
C LEU A 588 3.79 12.65 21.06
N MET A 589 3.23 11.72 20.28
CA MET A 589 2.32 12.05 19.17
C MET A 589 0.93 12.50 19.65
N LEU A 590 0.35 11.79 20.61
CA LEU A 590 -1.00 12.07 21.11
C LEU A 590 -1.00 13.16 22.19
N GLY A 591 0.02 13.22 23.04
CA GLY A 591 0.05 14.10 24.21
C GLY A 591 0.81 15.42 24.01
N PHE A 592 1.56 15.59 22.92
CA PHE A 592 2.49 16.73 22.81
C PHE A 592 2.64 17.34 21.40
N LEU A 593 3.00 16.55 20.38
CA LEU A 593 3.29 17.06 19.04
C LEU A 593 2.02 17.43 18.24
N PRO A 594 2.12 18.39 17.30
CA PRO A 594 1.05 18.70 16.37
C PRO A 594 0.85 17.62 15.30
N GLY A 595 -0.24 17.76 14.55
CA GLY A 595 -0.59 16.88 13.44
C GLY A 595 -1.59 15.77 13.78
N HIS A 596 -1.59 14.75 12.91
CA HIS A 596 -2.61 13.72 12.82
C HIS A 596 -1.99 12.32 12.94
N PRO A 597 -1.87 11.77 14.17
CA PRO A 597 -1.17 10.51 14.40
C PRO A 597 -1.93 9.30 13.86
N MET A 598 -1.25 8.44 13.10
CA MET A 598 -1.76 7.18 12.57
C MET A 598 -1.14 5.96 13.30
N PHE A 599 -1.97 4.92 13.47
CA PHE A 599 -1.64 3.67 14.14
C PHE A 599 -2.19 2.48 13.34
N LEU A 600 -1.50 1.35 13.35
CA LEU A 600 -1.94 0.10 12.71
C LEU A 600 -2.55 -0.84 13.75
N LEU A 601 -3.74 -1.39 13.49
CA LEU A 601 -4.39 -2.34 14.39
C LEU A 601 -3.51 -3.58 14.70
N ASN A 602 -2.87 -4.17 13.67
CA ASN A 602 -1.94 -5.29 13.85
C ASN A 602 -0.78 -4.95 14.79
N ALA A 603 -0.26 -3.71 14.74
CA ALA A 603 0.79 -3.25 15.63
C ALA A 603 0.30 -3.15 17.07
N LEU A 604 -0.87 -2.54 17.31
CA LEU A 604 -1.46 -2.38 18.65
C LEU A 604 -1.88 -3.70 19.31
N VAL A 605 -2.15 -4.74 18.51
CA VAL A 605 -2.48 -6.10 19.00
C VAL A 605 -1.28 -7.03 19.02
N HIS A 606 -0.09 -6.53 18.67
CA HIS A 606 1.16 -7.30 18.62
C HIS A 606 1.01 -8.55 17.74
N THR A 607 0.25 -8.40 16.65
CA THR A 607 0.00 -9.43 15.65
C THR A 607 1.07 -9.38 14.56
N PRO A 608 1.54 -10.53 14.04
CA PRO A 608 2.39 -10.57 12.86
C PRO A 608 1.85 -9.75 11.69
N TRP A 609 2.77 -9.21 10.89
CA TRP A 609 2.44 -8.45 9.69
C TRP A 609 3.47 -8.72 8.58
N MET A 610 3.00 -9.01 7.36
CA MET A 610 3.82 -9.35 6.20
C MET A 610 3.11 -8.97 4.91
N PHE A 611 3.84 -8.62 3.85
CA PHE A 611 3.28 -8.42 2.50
C PHE A 611 2.38 -9.58 2.03
N LEU A 612 1.07 -9.33 2.02
CA LEU A 612 0.04 -10.32 1.71
C LEU A 612 -0.25 -10.30 0.20
N ARG A 613 -0.04 -11.43 -0.47
CA ARG A 613 -0.33 -11.58 -1.90
C ARG A 613 -0.52 -13.04 -2.30
N ASN A 614 -1.65 -13.38 -2.90
CA ASN A 614 -1.93 -14.73 -3.41
C ASN A 614 -2.41 -14.78 -4.87
N ILE A 615 -2.03 -13.78 -5.68
CA ILE A 615 -2.57 -13.55 -7.03
C ILE A 615 -1.69 -14.05 -8.19
N ASP A 616 -0.45 -14.46 -7.94
CA ASP A 616 0.41 -14.93 -9.02
C ASP A 616 1.38 -16.01 -8.56
N GLU A 617 1.84 -16.80 -9.53
CA GLU A 617 2.89 -17.78 -9.33
C GLU A 617 4.26 -17.25 -9.79
N THR A 618 4.26 -16.11 -10.47
CA THR A 618 5.46 -15.51 -11.06
C THR A 618 6.30 -14.77 -10.04
N TYR A 619 5.68 -13.98 -9.16
CA TYR A 619 6.32 -13.16 -8.14
C TYR A 619 6.12 -13.69 -6.72
N SER A 620 5.13 -14.54 -6.45
CA SER A 620 4.93 -15.12 -5.11
C SER A 620 6.17 -15.84 -4.55
N VAL A 621 6.91 -16.58 -5.37
CA VAL A 621 8.19 -17.19 -4.94
C VAL A 621 9.27 -16.14 -4.71
N GLU A 622 9.27 -15.04 -5.48
CA GLU A 622 10.19 -13.92 -5.30
C GLU A 622 9.93 -13.18 -3.99
N ILE A 623 8.66 -12.96 -3.65
CA ILE A 623 8.21 -12.35 -2.39
C ILE A 623 8.52 -13.29 -1.22
N LEU A 624 8.21 -14.58 -1.34
CA LEU A 624 8.58 -15.58 -0.32
C LEU A 624 10.09 -15.53 -0.05
N ALA A 625 10.90 -15.53 -1.11
CA ALA A 625 12.34 -15.50 -1.01
C ALA A 625 12.86 -14.17 -0.41
N SER A 626 12.28 -13.04 -0.79
CA SER A 626 12.73 -11.71 -0.35
C SER A 626 12.27 -11.35 1.07
N GLU A 627 11.12 -11.85 1.51
CA GLU A 627 10.47 -11.39 2.75
C GLU A 627 10.27 -12.50 3.78
N GLY A 628 10.05 -13.75 3.37
CA GLY A 628 9.65 -14.84 4.28
C GLY A 628 10.63 -15.11 5.42
N ALA A 629 11.93 -15.15 5.13
CA ALA A 629 12.95 -15.33 6.16
C ALA A 629 12.96 -14.18 7.17
N LYS A 630 12.81 -12.94 6.70
CA LYS A 630 12.82 -11.76 7.56
C LYS A 630 11.55 -11.65 8.40
N PHE A 631 10.40 -11.98 7.82
CA PHE A 631 9.16 -12.11 8.54
C PHE A 631 9.28 -13.12 9.69
N PHE A 632 9.85 -14.31 9.43
CA PHE A 632 10.08 -15.32 10.48
C PHE A 632 11.04 -14.81 11.55
N GLU A 633 12.16 -14.23 11.14
CA GLU A 633 13.17 -13.71 12.06
C GLU A 633 12.62 -12.71 13.09
N TRP A 634 11.64 -11.89 12.69
CA TRP A 634 11.13 -10.79 13.50
C TRP A 634 9.78 -11.07 14.16
N TYR A 635 8.82 -11.68 13.45
CA TYR A 635 7.43 -11.82 13.95
C TYR A 635 7.06 -13.23 14.39
N VAL A 636 7.72 -14.26 13.86
CA VAL A 636 7.34 -15.66 14.09
C VAL A 636 8.48 -16.39 14.78
N ASP A 637 8.46 -16.42 16.11
CA ASP A 637 9.34 -17.31 16.87
C ASP A 637 8.83 -18.76 16.88
N GLU A 638 9.62 -19.67 17.46
CA GLU A 638 9.26 -21.08 17.59
C GLU A 638 7.92 -21.25 18.34
N ALA A 639 7.66 -20.48 19.39
CA ALA A 639 6.41 -20.53 20.13
C ALA A 639 5.21 -20.16 19.24
N THR A 640 5.34 -19.11 18.43
CA THR A 640 4.30 -18.64 17.49
C THR A 640 4.06 -19.66 16.39
N PHE A 641 5.13 -20.23 15.83
CA PHE A 641 5.05 -21.27 14.82
C PHE A 641 4.37 -22.52 15.37
N MET A 642 4.69 -22.94 16.60
CA MET A 642 4.21 -24.20 17.19
C MET A 642 2.75 -24.16 17.65
N ARG A 643 2.10 -23.00 17.75
CA ARG A 643 0.65 -22.94 18.06
C ARG A 643 -0.17 -23.72 17.04
N ASP A 644 -1.15 -24.50 17.49
CA ASP A 644 -1.98 -25.35 16.63
C ASP A 644 -2.80 -24.56 15.61
N ASP A 645 -3.09 -23.29 15.89
CA ASP A 645 -3.84 -22.41 15.01
C ASP A 645 -2.97 -21.76 13.90
N ASN A 646 -1.64 -21.79 14.01
CA ASN A 646 -0.70 -21.17 13.07
C ASN A 646 0.02 -22.19 12.17
N PHE A 647 0.34 -21.76 10.95
CA PHE A 647 1.08 -22.53 9.93
C PHE A 647 0.56 -23.96 9.74
N LYS A 648 -0.77 -24.13 9.74
CA LYS A 648 -1.43 -25.44 9.77
C LYS A 648 -1.13 -26.22 8.51
N ASP A 649 -1.19 -25.58 7.35
CA ASP A 649 -1.00 -26.27 6.09
C ASP A 649 0.48 -26.61 5.89
N LEU A 650 1.41 -25.71 6.15
CA LEU A 650 2.86 -26.01 6.15
C LEU A 650 3.19 -27.22 7.04
N LYS A 651 2.61 -27.30 8.25
CA LYS A 651 2.76 -28.46 9.14
C LYS A 651 2.18 -29.74 8.53
N ARG A 652 1.01 -29.67 7.90
CA ARG A 652 0.40 -30.81 7.18
C ARG A 652 1.24 -31.26 5.98
N TYR A 653 1.96 -30.34 5.35
CA TYR A 653 2.90 -30.62 4.27
C TYR A 653 4.25 -31.14 4.78
N GLY A 654 4.50 -31.15 6.10
CA GLY A 654 5.65 -31.79 6.74
C GLY A 654 6.63 -30.84 7.44
N PHE A 655 6.44 -29.51 7.33
CA PHE A 655 7.22 -28.55 8.12
C PHE A 655 6.70 -28.50 9.56
N ILE A 656 7.08 -29.47 10.38
CA ILE A 656 6.59 -29.61 11.77
C ILE A 656 7.45 -28.88 12.81
N ASP A 657 8.62 -28.37 12.42
CA ASP A 657 9.49 -27.58 13.29
C ASP A 657 9.94 -26.27 12.61
N TYR A 658 10.07 -25.23 13.43
CA TYR A 658 10.42 -23.88 13.00
C TYR A 658 11.78 -23.83 12.28
N ASN A 659 12.78 -24.55 12.80
CA ASN A 659 14.15 -24.46 12.31
C ASN A 659 14.31 -25.02 10.89
N THR A 660 13.58 -26.09 10.56
CA THR A 660 13.60 -26.69 9.22
C THR A 660 13.07 -25.70 8.19
N LEU A 661 11.89 -25.12 8.41
CA LEU A 661 11.31 -24.14 7.50
C LEU A 661 12.19 -22.87 7.43
N TYR A 662 12.64 -22.35 8.57
CA TYR A 662 13.45 -21.14 8.60
C TYR A 662 14.76 -21.27 7.80
N LYS A 663 15.43 -22.44 7.84
CA LYS A 663 16.61 -22.70 7.00
C LYS A 663 16.30 -22.65 5.50
N VAL A 664 15.16 -23.20 5.08
CA VAL A 664 14.71 -23.14 3.68
C VAL A 664 14.49 -21.69 3.26
N LEU A 665 13.78 -20.91 4.09
CA LEU A 665 13.54 -19.49 3.83
C LEU A 665 14.84 -18.68 3.76
N GLN A 666 15.78 -18.91 4.69
CA GLN A 666 17.09 -18.26 4.67
C GLN A 666 17.89 -18.59 3.41
N TYR A 667 17.81 -19.82 2.93
CA TYR A 667 18.48 -20.22 1.70
C TYR A 667 17.85 -19.56 0.48
N LEU A 668 16.51 -19.52 0.39
CA LEU A 668 15.79 -18.78 -0.65
C LEU A 668 16.17 -17.30 -0.65
N TYR A 669 16.24 -16.67 0.52
CA TYR A 669 16.72 -15.29 0.67
C TYR A 669 18.14 -15.12 0.13
N SER A 670 19.03 -16.07 0.37
CA SER A 670 20.39 -16.04 -0.19
C SER A 670 20.43 -16.17 -1.72
N LEU A 671 19.49 -16.92 -2.33
CA LEU A 671 19.33 -16.98 -3.78
C LEU A 671 18.81 -15.66 -4.32
N LYS A 672 17.82 -15.06 -3.66
CA LYS A 672 17.28 -13.75 -4.05
C LYS A 672 18.32 -12.64 -3.99
N LEU A 673 19.20 -12.61 -2.99
CA LEU A 673 20.27 -11.61 -2.91
C LEU A 673 21.26 -11.65 -4.08
N LYS A 674 21.35 -12.78 -4.80
CA LYS A 674 22.17 -12.88 -6.02
C LYS A 674 21.48 -12.27 -7.24
N VAL A 675 20.16 -12.07 -7.20
CA VAL A 675 19.39 -11.58 -8.35
C VAL A 675 19.69 -10.13 -8.65
N LYS A 676 20.06 -9.83 -9.90
CA LYS A 676 20.47 -8.48 -10.35
C LYS A 676 19.41 -7.84 -11.24
N THR A 677 19.23 -6.53 -11.10
CA THR A 677 18.43 -5.71 -12.03
C THR A 677 19.09 -5.62 -13.39
N ASP A 678 18.38 -5.20 -14.44
CA ASP A 678 18.92 -5.05 -15.79
C ASP A 678 20.15 -4.12 -15.85
N ALA A 679 20.20 -3.06 -15.03
CA ALA A 679 21.36 -2.18 -14.94
C ALA A 679 22.54 -2.83 -14.17
N LEU A 680 22.24 -3.71 -13.22
CA LEU A 680 23.25 -4.43 -12.44
C LEU A 680 23.76 -5.69 -13.14
N SER A 681 22.97 -6.30 -14.02
CA SER A 681 23.36 -7.53 -14.74
C SER A 681 24.53 -7.28 -15.70
N VAL A 682 24.63 -6.07 -16.28
CA VAL A 682 25.76 -5.66 -17.12
C VAL A 682 27.10 -5.65 -16.34
N ARG A 683 27.05 -5.33 -15.04
CA ARG A 683 28.24 -5.27 -14.17
C ARG A 683 28.92 -6.63 -14.01
N VAL A 684 28.16 -7.72 -14.15
CA VAL A 684 28.65 -9.11 -14.12
C VAL A 684 29.78 -9.33 -15.13
N LEU A 685 29.77 -8.61 -16.25
CA LEU A 685 30.77 -8.74 -17.32
C LEU A 685 32.13 -8.17 -16.92
N PHE A 686 32.19 -7.13 -16.08
CA PHE A 686 33.43 -6.36 -15.87
C PHE A 686 33.85 -6.16 -14.42
N GLU A 687 32.98 -6.35 -13.42
CA GLU A 687 33.37 -6.17 -12.01
C GLU A 687 34.26 -7.29 -11.50
N ASP A 688 34.90 -7.07 -10.35
CA ASP A 688 35.74 -8.09 -9.73
C ASP A 688 34.90 -9.30 -9.30
N PRO A 689 35.34 -10.56 -9.54
CA PRO A 689 34.66 -11.74 -9.01
C PRO A 689 34.54 -11.80 -7.48
N VAL A 690 35.40 -11.09 -6.74
CA VAL A 690 35.31 -10.94 -5.29
C VAL A 690 34.19 -9.97 -4.90
N GLU A 691 33.81 -9.08 -5.80
CA GLU A 691 32.62 -8.23 -5.67
C GLU A 691 31.42 -8.96 -6.30
N GLU A 692 31.11 -8.62 -7.55
CA GLU A 692 29.85 -8.96 -8.20
C GLU A 692 30.06 -9.43 -9.66
N GLY A 693 31.31 -9.60 -10.10
CA GLY A 693 31.67 -10.06 -11.43
C GLY A 693 31.58 -11.59 -11.60
N CYS A 694 31.33 -12.07 -12.82
CA CYS A 694 31.41 -13.51 -13.13
C CYS A 694 32.75 -13.91 -13.75
N TYR A 695 33.47 -12.97 -14.38
CA TYR A 695 34.65 -13.30 -15.18
C TYR A 695 35.93 -12.75 -14.55
N GLU A 696 36.89 -13.64 -14.31
CA GLU A 696 38.20 -13.30 -13.75
C GLU A 696 39.04 -12.40 -14.67
N ASN A 697 38.83 -12.44 -15.99
CA ASN A 697 39.59 -11.64 -16.94
C ASN A 697 38.92 -11.65 -18.32
N VAL A 698 39.50 -10.90 -19.27
CA VAL A 698 39.03 -10.82 -20.67
C VAL A 698 39.02 -12.19 -21.36
N GLU A 699 39.93 -13.10 -21.03
CA GLU A 699 39.99 -14.43 -21.67
C GLU A 699 38.81 -15.30 -21.25
N ALA A 700 38.37 -15.19 -19.99
CA ALA A 700 37.14 -15.84 -19.53
C ALA A 700 35.90 -15.34 -20.30
N ILE A 701 35.80 -14.02 -20.54
CA ILE A 701 34.70 -13.45 -21.36
C ILE A 701 34.76 -13.98 -22.80
N LYS A 702 35.95 -14.01 -23.42
CA LYS A 702 36.15 -14.53 -24.78
C LYS A 702 35.73 -15.99 -24.90
N ASN A 703 36.10 -16.82 -23.92
CA ASN A 703 35.72 -18.23 -23.90
C ASN A 703 34.21 -18.39 -23.79
N GLN A 704 33.56 -17.61 -22.92
CA GLN A 704 32.10 -17.65 -22.81
C GLN A 704 31.41 -17.19 -24.10
N LEU A 705 31.84 -16.06 -24.67
CA LEU A 705 31.31 -15.56 -25.93
C LEU A 705 31.47 -16.60 -27.05
N LYS A 706 32.61 -17.30 -27.11
CA LYS A 706 32.83 -18.38 -28.06
C LYS A 706 31.82 -19.52 -27.87
N CYS A 707 31.57 -19.95 -26.64
CA CYS A 707 30.56 -20.99 -26.37
C CYS A 707 29.15 -20.57 -26.78
N LEU A 708 28.80 -19.28 -26.61
CA LEU A 708 27.49 -18.76 -27.02
C LEU A 708 27.33 -18.68 -28.54
N LEU A 709 28.39 -18.33 -29.26
CA LEU A 709 28.38 -18.21 -30.73
C LEU A 709 28.52 -19.58 -31.43
N GLU A 710 29.21 -20.53 -30.81
CA GLU A 710 29.50 -21.86 -31.35
C GLU A 710 29.09 -22.97 -30.34
N PRO A 711 27.79 -23.10 -30.01
CA PRO A 711 27.34 -24.09 -29.04
C PRO A 711 27.56 -25.51 -29.58
N LYS A 712 28.10 -26.41 -28.74
CA LYS A 712 28.52 -27.76 -29.13
C LYS A 712 27.63 -28.85 -28.55
N THR A 713 27.06 -28.63 -27.37
CA THR A 713 26.16 -29.59 -26.73
C THR A 713 24.70 -29.25 -27.03
N LYS A 714 23.81 -30.23 -26.89
CA LYS A 714 22.36 -30.02 -27.06
C LYS A 714 21.83 -28.98 -26.05
N GLU A 715 22.38 -28.96 -24.84
CA GLU A 715 22.03 -27.98 -23.80
C GLU A 715 22.49 -26.57 -24.17
N GLU A 716 23.72 -26.42 -24.67
CA GLU A 716 24.25 -25.14 -25.15
C GLU A 716 23.45 -24.61 -26.34
N ILE A 717 23.08 -25.48 -27.29
CA ILE A 717 22.26 -25.10 -28.45
C ILE A 717 20.89 -24.59 -27.99
N ASN A 718 20.23 -25.32 -27.08
CA ASN A 718 18.93 -24.91 -26.54
C ASN A 718 19.03 -23.58 -25.78
N TYR A 719 20.09 -23.39 -24.99
CA TYR A 719 20.32 -22.16 -24.23
C TYR A 719 20.55 -20.97 -25.16
N THR A 720 21.43 -21.10 -26.15
CA THR A 720 21.69 -20.04 -27.13
C THR A 720 20.43 -19.70 -27.92
N ASN A 721 19.64 -20.69 -28.36
CA ASN A 721 18.37 -20.42 -29.04
C ASN A 721 17.42 -19.61 -28.15
N LYS A 722 17.30 -19.95 -26.86
CA LYS A 722 16.48 -19.18 -25.90
C LYS A 722 16.94 -17.73 -25.77
N LEU A 723 18.26 -17.47 -25.79
CA LEU A 723 18.79 -16.10 -25.79
C LEU A 723 18.45 -15.36 -27.09
N MET A 724 18.58 -16.02 -28.25
CA MET A 724 18.23 -15.42 -29.54
C MET A 724 16.74 -15.08 -29.63
N ASP A 725 15.88 -15.97 -29.17
CA ASP A 725 14.43 -15.73 -29.15
C ASP A 725 14.08 -14.50 -28.31
N ARG A 726 14.71 -14.33 -27.14
CA ARG A 726 14.56 -13.14 -26.28
C ARG A 726 15.05 -11.85 -26.95
N MET A 727 16.17 -11.89 -27.67
CA MET A 727 16.67 -10.74 -28.42
C MET A 727 15.70 -10.34 -29.54
N ASN A 728 15.06 -11.32 -30.17
CA ASN A 728 14.18 -11.11 -31.30
C ASN A 728 12.75 -10.72 -30.89
N SER A 729 12.31 -11.10 -29.69
CA SER A 729 10.97 -10.79 -29.18
C SER A 729 10.78 -9.30 -28.85
N ASP A 730 11.85 -8.60 -28.45
CA ASP A 730 11.83 -7.14 -28.25
C ASP A 730 13.12 -6.47 -28.75
N VAL A 731 13.13 -6.18 -30.06
CA VAL A 731 14.26 -5.53 -30.73
C VAL A 731 14.47 -4.09 -30.21
N LYS A 732 13.42 -3.40 -29.74
CA LYS A 732 13.51 -2.02 -29.26
C LYS A 732 14.20 -1.98 -27.90
N ASP A 733 13.76 -2.81 -26.96
CA ASP A 733 14.36 -2.97 -25.64
C ASP A 733 15.81 -3.47 -25.74
N THR A 734 16.08 -4.45 -26.60
CA THR A 734 17.44 -4.95 -26.85
C THR A 734 18.38 -3.83 -27.33
N LYS A 735 17.92 -2.95 -28.23
CA LYS A 735 18.69 -1.78 -28.68
C LYS A 735 18.90 -0.76 -27.57
N GLN A 736 17.87 -0.47 -26.78
CA GLN A 736 17.95 0.47 -25.67
C GLN A 736 18.95 -0.01 -24.61
N ARG A 737 18.89 -1.28 -24.21
CA ARG A 737 19.88 -1.91 -23.31
C ARG A 737 21.30 -1.77 -23.80
N MET A 738 21.54 -1.98 -25.09
CA MET A 738 22.87 -1.86 -25.68
C MET A 738 23.41 -0.42 -25.55
N VAL A 739 22.57 0.59 -25.79
CA VAL A 739 22.94 2.00 -25.61
C VAL A 739 23.27 2.28 -24.15
N SER A 740 22.39 1.92 -23.22
CA SER A 740 22.60 2.12 -21.79
C SER A 740 23.83 1.39 -21.24
N ALA A 741 24.12 0.18 -21.73
CA ALA A 741 25.32 -0.56 -21.34
C ALA A 741 26.61 0.15 -21.78
N LYS A 742 26.64 0.70 -22.99
CA LYS A 742 27.81 1.46 -23.48
C LYS A 742 28.04 2.75 -22.68
N GLU A 743 26.98 3.49 -22.38
CA GLU A 743 27.05 4.67 -21.51
C GLU A 743 27.58 4.32 -20.11
N LEU A 744 27.10 3.20 -19.54
CA LEU A 744 27.59 2.69 -18.26
C LEU A 744 29.08 2.34 -18.32
N PHE A 745 29.53 1.68 -19.40
CA PHE A 745 30.94 1.34 -19.58
C PHE A 745 31.82 2.59 -19.60
N GLU A 746 31.42 3.63 -20.34
CA GLU A 746 32.16 4.90 -20.40
C GLU A 746 32.23 5.58 -19.02
N LYS A 747 31.09 5.68 -18.33
CA LYS A 747 31.00 6.29 -16.99
C LYS A 747 31.88 5.53 -15.98
N LYS A 748 31.78 4.21 -15.94
CA LYS A 748 32.55 3.38 -15.00
C LYS A 748 34.04 3.36 -15.34
N LEU A 749 34.40 3.32 -16.62
CA LEU A 749 35.79 3.42 -17.06
C LEU A 749 36.42 4.74 -16.61
N SER A 750 35.72 5.86 -16.72
CA SER A 750 36.17 7.16 -16.20
C SER A 750 36.40 7.14 -14.69
N LEU A 751 35.44 6.59 -13.92
CA LEU A 751 35.54 6.46 -12.47
C LEU A 751 36.73 5.59 -12.03
N LEU A 752 36.87 4.40 -12.63
CA LEU A 752 37.96 3.47 -12.30
C LEU A 752 39.32 4.03 -12.67
N ASN A 753 39.46 4.77 -13.78
CA ASN A 753 40.71 5.45 -14.12
C ASN A 753 41.07 6.54 -13.10
N LYS A 754 40.07 7.28 -12.59
CA LYS A 754 40.28 8.27 -11.53
C LYS A 754 40.68 7.62 -10.21
N GLU A 755 40.03 6.52 -9.84
CA GLU A 755 40.36 5.75 -8.64
C GLU A 755 41.75 5.11 -8.73
N LEU A 756 42.11 4.52 -9.88
CA LEU A 756 43.44 3.99 -10.14
C LEU A 756 44.52 5.08 -10.03
N SER A 757 44.23 6.29 -10.53
CA SER A 757 45.13 7.45 -10.37
C SER A 757 45.31 7.83 -8.90
N SER A 758 44.24 7.78 -8.09
CA SER A 758 44.32 8.04 -6.63
C SER A 758 45.16 6.99 -5.93
N VAL A 759 44.92 5.71 -6.19
CA VAL A 759 45.67 4.60 -5.58
C VAL A 759 47.14 4.66 -5.96
N LEU A 760 47.47 5.00 -7.21
CA LEU A 760 48.85 5.21 -7.67
C LEU A 760 49.54 6.35 -6.91
N ASN A 761 48.81 7.41 -6.57
CA ASN A 761 49.34 8.53 -5.77
C ASN A 761 49.49 8.15 -4.29
N GLU A 762 48.61 7.31 -3.74
CA GLU A 762 48.64 6.86 -2.33
C GLU A 762 49.74 5.82 -2.05
N ILE A 763 50.03 4.94 -3.01
CA ILE A 763 51.15 3.97 -2.94
C ILE A 763 52.50 4.66 -2.78
N GLN A 764 52.58 5.94 -3.16
CA GLN A 764 53.77 6.76 -2.96
C GLN A 764 54.05 7.08 -1.47
N TYR A 765 53.12 6.80 -0.54
CA TYR A 765 53.20 7.25 0.86
C TYR A 765 52.92 6.22 1.98
N LEU A 766 52.33 5.02 1.74
CA LEU A 766 52.04 4.02 2.80
C LEU A 766 52.13 2.53 2.34
N GLU A 767 52.17 1.59 3.30
CA GLU A 767 52.48 0.15 3.17
C GLU A 767 51.79 -0.64 2.03
N HIS A 768 52.54 -1.59 1.44
CA HIS A 768 52.36 -2.09 0.07
C HIS A 768 51.26 -3.14 -0.19
N SER A 769 50.81 -3.96 0.77
CA SER A 769 50.06 -5.19 0.41
C SER A 769 48.58 -5.02 0.02
N THR A 770 47.88 -4.03 0.60
CA THR A 770 46.43 -3.82 0.34
C THR A 770 46.21 -3.03 -0.95
N ASN A 771 47.07 -2.04 -1.21
CA ASN A 771 46.96 -1.17 -2.39
C ASN A 771 47.34 -1.91 -3.68
N GLU A 772 48.26 -2.87 -3.64
CA GLU A 772 48.58 -3.74 -4.78
C GLU A 772 47.39 -4.58 -5.23
N LYS A 773 46.68 -5.22 -4.29
CA LYS A 773 45.47 -5.99 -4.60
C LYS A 773 44.39 -5.11 -5.23
N LYS A 774 44.18 -3.91 -4.69
CA LYS A 774 43.24 -2.94 -5.23
C LYS A 774 43.62 -2.49 -6.64
N MET A 775 44.90 -2.21 -6.92
CA MET A 775 45.36 -1.89 -8.27
C MET A 775 45.16 -3.01 -9.28
N ILE A 776 45.44 -4.26 -8.89
CA ILE A 776 45.25 -5.43 -9.77
C ILE A 776 43.77 -5.55 -10.15
N SER A 777 42.88 -5.41 -9.17
CA SER A 777 41.42 -5.41 -9.40
C SER A 777 41.01 -4.28 -10.36
N LEU A 778 41.41 -3.03 -10.09
CA LEU A 778 41.06 -1.87 -10.92
C LEU A 778 41.52 -2.05 -12.38
N ASN A 779 42.78 -2.47 -12.59
CA ASN A 779 43.32 -2.70 -13.94
C ASN A 779 42.59 -3.83 -14.68
N MET A 780 42.24 -4.90 -13.98
CA MET A 780 41.46 -6.00 -14.52
C MET A 780 40.06 -5.53 -14.97
N GLN A 781 39.35 -4.76 -14.13
CA GLN A 781 38.04 -4.21 -14.47
C GLN A 781 38.13 -3.25 -15.68
N ILE A 782 39.13 -2.37 -15.71
CA ILE A 782 39.40 -1.46 -16.85
C ILE A 782 39.66 -2.25 -18.15
N HIS A 783 40.43 -3.32 -18.10
CA HIS A 783 40.73 -4.14 -19.27
C HIS A 783 39.49 -4.85 -19.81
N LYS A 784 38.63 -5.36 -18.93
CA LYS A 784 37.33 -5.94 -19.30
C LYS A 784 36.42 -4.91 -19.96
N LEU A 785 36.28 -3.71 -19.37
CA LEU A 785 35.47 -2.63 -19.94
C LEU A 785 35.93 -2.24 -21.35
N LYS A 786 37.23 -2.06 -21.56
CA LYS A 786 37.78 -1.75 -22.90
C LYS A 786 37.44 -2.84 -23.92
N TYR A 787 37.63 -4.10 -23.55
CA TYR A 787 37.28 -5.22 -24.43
C TYR A 787 35.78 -5.24 -24.78
N LEU A 788 34.90 -5.04 -23.80
CA LEU A 788 33.45 -5.02 -24.00
C LEU A 788 33.01 -3.86 -24.91
N SER A 789 33.61 -2.68 -24.77
CA SER A 789 33.33 -1.52 -25.62
C SER A 789 33.74 -1.73 -27.08
N ASP A 790 34.74 -2.58 -27.34
CA ASP A 790 35.26 -2.88 -28.68
C ASP A 790 34.52 -4.04 -29.40
N LEU A 791 33.57 -4.71 -28.72
CA LEU A 791 32.82 -5.81 -29.31
C LEU A 791 31.88 -5.36 -30.43
N LYS A 792 31.66 -6.24 -31.41
CA LYS A 792 30.58 -6.03 -32.40
C LYS A 792 29.23 -6.07 -31.71
N GLU A 793 28.25 -5.32 -32.24
CA GLU A 793 26.93 -5.18 -31.62
C GLU A 793 26.28 -6.50 -31.27
N PHE A 794 26.24 -7.47 -32.19
CA PHE A 794 25.66 -8.79 -31.95
C PHE A 794 26.37 -9.57 -30.83
N GLN A 795 27.71 -9.46 -30.75
CA GLN A 795 28.51 -10.12 -29.72
C GLN A 795 28.26 -9.51 -28.35
N LEU A 796 28.10 -8.19 -28.29
CA LEU A 796 27.74 -7.52 -27.06
C LEU A 796 26.30 -7.85 -26.66
N GLN A 797 25.34 -7.84 -27.59
CA GLN A 797 23.94 -8.17 -27.32
C GLN A 797 23.78 -9.56 -26.72
N ILE A 798 24.40 -10.60 -27.32
CA ILE A 798 24.30 -11.96 -26.77
C ILE A 798 24.98 -12.08 -25.40
N LEU A 799 26.06 -11.35 -25.13
CA LEU A 799 26.68 -11.29 -23.80
C LEU A 799 25.81 -10.55 -22.79
N LEU A 800 25.15 -9.47 -23.18
CA LEU A 800 24.21 -8.74 -22.32
C LEU A 800 23.02 -9.61 -21.96
N GLU A 801 22.42 -10.33 -22.93
CA GLU A 801 21.35 -11.29 -22.65
C GLU A 801 21.81 -12.46 -21.80
N HIS A 802 23.02 -12.99 -22.07
CA HIS A 802 23.61 -14.01 -21.22
C HIS A 802 23.79 -13.50 -19.78
N SER A 803 24.30 -12.28 -19.61
CA SER A 803 24.55 -11.68 -18.30
C SER A 803 23.25 -11.38 -17.56
N LYS A 804 22.20 -10.96 -18.29
CA LYS A 804 20.84 -10.83 -17.76
C LYS A 804 20.28 -12.16 -17.30
N ALA A 805 20.56 -13.25 -18.01
CA ALA A 805 20.18 -14.59 -17.59
C ALA A 805 21.02 -15.11 -16.40
N GLN A 806 22.28 -14.64 -16.25
CA GLN A 806 23.11 -14.97 -15.09
C GLN A 806 22.56 -14.31 -13.82
N ASN A 807 22.18 -15.14 -12.85
CA ASN A 807 21.49 -14.70 -11.65
C ASN A 807 20.17 -13.96 -11.95
N ALA A 808 19.49 -14.30 -13.04
CA ALA A 808 18.09 -13.93 -13.18
C ALA A 808 17.27 -14.63 -12.09
N TYR A 809 16.18 -13.99 -11.69
CA TYR A 809 15.12 -14.70 -11.01
C TYR A 809 14.50 -15.71 -12.00
N ASP A 810 14.64 -17.00 -11.71
CA ASP A 810 14.09 -18.10 -12.51
C ASP A 810 13.68 -19.24 -11.57
N VAL A 811 12.37 -19.38 -11.35
CA VAL A 811 11.78 -20.38 -10.46
C VAL A 811 12.16 -21.80 -10.87
N GLU A 812 12.25 -22.08 -12.18
CA GLU A 812 12.60 -23.40 -12.69
C GLU A 812 14.05 -23.76 -12.38
N VAL A 813 14.96 -22.78 -12.41
CA VAL A 813 16.34 -22.97 -11.99
C VAL A 813 16.42 -23.19 -10.49
N TRP A 814 15.72 -22.38 -9.69
CA TRP A 814 15.74 -22.50 -8.23
C TRP A 814 15.12 -23.81 -7.74
N SER A 815 14.07 -24.31 -8.41
CA SER A 815 13.41 -25.58 -8.08
C SER A 815 14.34 -26.80 -8.11
N LYS A 816 15.48 -26.70 -8.82
CA LYS A 816 16.47 -27.75 -9.02
C LYS A 816 17.78 -27.47 -8.28
N ASP A 817 17.83 -26.42 -7.46
CA ASP A 817 19.03 -26.10 -6.70
C ASP A 817 19.37 -27.25 -5.74
N PRO A 818 20.59 -27.84 -5.82
CA PRO A 818 20.93 -29.02 -5.03
C PRO A 818 20.85 -28.81 -3.52
N MET A 819 21.19 -27.61 -3.04
CA MET A 819 21.15 -27.29 -1.61
C MET A 819 19.71 -27.11 -1.15
N LEU A 820 18.86 -26.45 -1.94
CA LEU A 820 17.44 -26.32 -1.65
C LEU A 820 16.76 -27.70 -1.59
N CYS A 821 17.05 -28.57 -2.58
CA CYS A 821 16.57 -29.95 -2.60
C CYS A 821 17.11 -30.80 -1.43
N GLN A 822 18.20 -30.40 -0.78
CA GLN A 822 18.73 -31.08 0.41
C GLN A 822 18.11 -30.54 1.71
N LEU A 823 17.80 -29.25 1.76
CA LEU A 823 17.26 -28.58 2.95
C LEU A 823 15.81 -28.94 3.21
N ILE A 824 15.03 -29.22 2.15
CA ILE A 824 13.66 -29.70 2.28
C ILE A 824 13.72 -31.20 2.60
N PRO A 825 13.15 -31.67 3.73
CA PRO A 825 13.17 -33.09 4.06
C PRO A 825 12.38 -33.92 3.03
N ALA A 826 12.83 -35.14 2.72
CA ALA A 826 12.23 -35.99 1.69
C ALA A 826 10.79 -36.45 1.99
N ASP A 827 10.38 -36.40 3.27
CA ASP A 827 9.03 -36.69 3.75
C ASP A 827 8.08 -35.48 3.63
N VAL A 828 8.60 -34.30 3.29
CA VAL A 828 7.79 -33.12 3.00
C VAL A 828 7.19 -33.21 1.59
N LEU A 829 5.89 -32.93 1.49
CA LEU A 829 5.09 -33.09 0.28
C LEU A 829 5.22 -31.91 -0.71
N PHE A 830 6.46 -31.50 -1.03
CA PHE A 830 6.76 -30.45 -2.03
C PHE A 830 7.67 -30.93 -3.17
N TYR A 831 7.93 -32.23 -3.31
CA TYR A 831 8.68 -32.77 -4.44
C TYR A 831 7.76 -33.14 -5.60
N GLU A 832 8.13 -32.70 -6.80
CA GLU A 832 7.57 -33.21 -8.04
C GLU A 832 8.13 -34.61 -8.36
N ALA A 833 7.48 -35.33 -9.28
CA ALA A 833 7.93 -36.64 -9.73
C ALA A 833 9.33 -36.63 -10.39
N SER A 834 9.77 -35.46 -10.86
CA SER A 834 11.10 -35.17 -11.40
C SER A 834 12.20 -35.07 -10.34
N GLY A 835 11.83 -34.94 -9.05
CA GLY A 835 12.75 -34.67 -7.95
C GLY A 835 13.07 -33.18 -7.72
N SER A 836 12.46 -32.26 -8.48
CA SER A 836 12.50 -30.81 -8.19
C SER A 836 11.50 -30.43 -7.11
N VAL A 837 11.78 -29.32 -6.44
CA VAL A 837 10.91 -28.72 -5.42
C VAL A 837 9.85 -27.84 -6.10
N ASP A 838 8.58 -28.07 -5.78
CA ASP A 838 7.47 -27.21 -6.19
C ASP A 838 7.45 -25.92 -5.36
N LEU A 839 8.28 -24.95 -5.77
CA LEU A 839 8.40 -23.66 -5.09
C LEU A 839 7.14 -22.81 -5.18
N ARG A 840 6.37 -22.95 -6.28
CA ARG A 840 5.11 -22.24 -6.45
C ARG A 840 4.11 -22.71 -5.40
N LYS A 841 4.01 -24.03 -5.20
CA LYS A 841 3.15 -24.59 -4.16
C LYS A 841 3.63 -24.24 -2.75
N LEU A 842 4.95 -24.22 -2.51
CA LEU A 842 5.51 -23.76 -1.24
C LEU A 842 5.11 -22.30 -0.95
N ALA A 843 5.23 -21.40 -1.94
CA ALA A 843 4.84 -20.01 -1.80
C ALA A 843 3.33 -19.84 -1.57
N ASP A 844 2.49 -20.54 -2.32
CA ASP A 844 1.03 -20.54 -2.12
C ASP A 844 0.64 -20.96 -0.70
N VAL A 845 1.17 -22.10 -0.23
CA VAL A 845 0.86 -22.63 1.12
C VAL A 845 1.41 -21.69 2.19
N PHE A 846 2.64 -21.19 2.03
CA PHE A 846 3.23 -20.24 2.95
C PHE A 846 2.40 -18.96 3.07
N MET A 847 2.01 -18.36 1.94
CA MET A 847 1.27 -17.10 1.95
C MET A 847 -0.09 -17.25 2.63
N LYS A 848 -0.82 -18.35 2.35
CA LYS A 848 -2.08 -18.66 3.04
C LYS A 848 -1.91 -18.76 4.55
N ASP A 849 -0.89 -19.50 5.00
CA ASP A 849 -0.61 -19.64 6.43
C ASP A 849 -0.11 -18.32 7.07
N ALA A 850 0.68 -17.53 6.36
CA ALA A 850 1.16 -16.23 6.81
C ALA A 850 0.00 -15.22 6.96
N ILE A 851 -0.95 -15.19 6.01
CA ILE A 851 -2.18 -14.40 6.11
C ILE A 851 -2.95 -14.80 7.37
N MET A 852 -3.11 -16.10 7.63
CA MET A 852 -3.79 -16.58 8.84
C MET A 852 -3.05 -16.17 10.12
N ALA A 853 -1.71 -16.20 10.12
CA ALA A 853 -0.90 -15.71 11.24
C ALA A 853 -0.97 -14.19 11.42
N CYS A 854 -1.38 -13.43 10.41
CA CYS A 854 -1.60 -11.98 10.51
C CYS A 854 -2.99 -11.62 11.04
N LYS A 855 -3.87 -12.59 11.36
CA LYS A 855 -5.21 -12.29 11.86
C LYS A 855 -5.21 -11.89 13.34
N VAL A 856 -5.73 -10.69 13.61
CA VAL A 856 -5.71 -9.99 14.91
C VAL A 856 -6.34 -10.80 16.03
N HIS A 857 -7.50 -11.42 15.78
CA HIS A 857 -8.25 -12.19 16.78
C HIS A 857 -7.44 -13.31 17.46
N ARG A 858 -6.35 -13.80 16.85
CA ARG A 858 -5.52 -14.89 17.39
C ARG A 858 -4.57 -14.46 18.51
N TYR A 859 -4.33 -13.16 18.62
CA TYR A 859 -3.32 -12.57 19.52
C TYR A 859 -3.92 -11.66 20.59
N GLU A 860 -5.21 -11.35 20.46
CA GLU A 860 -5.99 -10.51 21.37
C GLU A 860 -5.95 -10.96 22.85
N ASP A 861 -5.78 -12.25 23.13
CA ASP A 861 -5.68 -12.79 24.50
C ASP A 861 -4.33 -12.50 25.17
N GLY A 862 -3.30 -12.12 24.39
CA GLY A 862 -1.95 -11.85 24.88
C GLY A 862 -1.69 -10.38 25.24
N LEU A 863 -2.69 -9.50 25.10
CA LEU A 863 -2.56 -8.07 25.31
C LEU A 863 -2.32 -7.70 26.77
N ASP A 864 -1.38 -6.78 27.02
CA ASP A 864 -1.19 -6.19 28.34
C ASP A 864 -2.28 -5.14 28.61
N SER A 865 -3.14 -5.43 29.59
CA SER A 865 -4.29 -4.57 29.91
C SER A 865 -3.93 -3.16 30.34
N ALA A 866 -2.78 -2.96 30.99
CA ALA A 866 -2.37 -1.67 31.51
C ALA A 866 -1.81 -0.78 30.38
N HIS A 867 -0.99 -1.36 29.50
CA HIS A 867 -0.48 -0.74 28.29
C HIS A 867 -1.61 -0.34 27.34
N THR A 868 -2.54 -1.26 27.05
CA THR A 868 -3.68 -0.95 26.18
C THR A 868 -4.56 0.16 26.77
N ARG A 869 -4.81 0.15 28.09
CA ARG A 869 -5.56 1.22 28.76
C ARG A 869 -4.81 2.56 28.71
N PHE A 870 -3.48 2.55 28.86
CA PHE A 870 -2.65 3.74 28.73
C PHE A 870 -2.76 4.35 27.32
N ASN A 871 -2.65 3.53 26.27
CA ASN A 871 -2.83 3.97 24.88
C ASN A 871 -4.23 4.55 24.65
N PHE A 872 -5.28 3.93 25.20
CA PHE A 872 -6.63 4.48 25.15
C PHE A 872 -6.74 5.85 25.85
N ASN A 873 -6.15 5.98 27.05
CA ASN A 873 -6.17 7.23 27.80
C ASN A 873 -5.42 8.35 27.08
N LEU A 874 -4.33 8.05 26.37
CA LEU A 874 -3.63 9.02 25.52
C LEU A 874 -4.55 9.56 24.40
N ARG A 875 -5.36 8.70 23.79
CA ARG A 875 -6.34 9.12 22.78
C ARG A 875 -7.42 10.01 23.39
N GLN A 876 -7.95 9.65 24.56
CA GLN A 876 -8.91 10.49 25.30
C GLN A 876 -8.29 11.84 25.68
N PHE A 877 -7.01 11.85 26.09
CA PHE A 877 -6.28 13.07 26.40
C PHE A 877 -6.17 13.97 25.17
N ARG A 878 -5.84 13.42 23.98
CA ARG A 878 -5.84 14.19 22.73
C ARG A 878 -7.21 14.78 22.40
N ILE A 879 -8.28 14.00 22.57
CA ILE A 879 -9.66 14.44 22.34
C ILE A 879 -10.04 15.61 23.27
N GLN A 880 -9.58 15.58 24.53
CA GLN A 880 -9.82 16.65 25.50
C GLN A 880 -8.95 17.90 25.25
N HIS A 881 -7.87 17.75 24.49
CA HIS A 881 -6.92 18.81 24.15
C HIS A 881 -6.78 18.96 22.64
N PRO A 882 -7.86 19.29 21.90
CA PRO A 882 -7.84 19.35 20.44
C PRO A 882 -6.80 20.37 19.93
N TRP A 883 -6.51 21.41 20.71
CA TRP A 883 -5.50 22.41 20.36
C TRP A 883 -4.09 21.86 20.15
N LEU A 884 -3.78 20.66 20.68
CA LEU A 884 -2.49 20.01 20.46
C LEU A 884 -2.24 19.69 18.99
N MET A 885 -3.28 19.58 18.15
CA MET A 885 -3.12 19.35 16.71
C MET A 885 -2.46 20.50 15.96
N HIS A 886 -2.60 21.73 16.46
CA HIS A 886 -2.07 22.93 15.81
C HIS A 886 -0.62 23.17 16.16
N ASN A 887 0.09 23.87 15.27
CA ASN A 887 1.49 24.22 15.49
C ASN A 887 1.64 25.10 16.76
N PRO A 888 2.72 24.91 17.54
CA PRO A 888 3.01 25.71 18.73
C PRO A 888 3.39 27.15 18.39
N SER A 889 3.37 28.03 19.39
CA SER A 889 3.92 29.38 19.25
C SER A 889 5.45 29.37 19.20
N ASN A 890 6.05 30.43 18.66
CA ASN A 890 7.50 30.64 18.70
C ASN A 890 8.02 31.15 20.06
N HIS A 891 7.18 31.19 21.10
CA HIS A 891 7.54 31.77 22.40
C HIS A 891 8.00 30.69 23.37
N VAL A 892 9.31 30.63 23.67
CA VAL A 892 9.95 29.57 24.47
C VAL A 892 9.33 29.30 25.84
N ARG A 893 8.76 30.31 26.52
CA ARG A 893 8.08 30.08 27.82
C ARG A 893 6.68 29.48 27.68
N LYS A 894 6.10 29.57 26.48
CA LYS A 894 4.79 29.01 26.17
C LYS A 894 4.95 27.62 25.58
N ASP A 895 5.81 27.50 24.58
CA ASP A 895 6.06 26.25 23.88
C ASP A 895 7.56 26.01 23.70
N TYR A 896 8.00 24.82 24.08
CA TYR A 896 9.40 24.40 24.00
C TYR A 896 9.48 22.90 23.80
N PHE A 897 10.35 22.46 22.90
CA PHE A 897 10.63 21.06 22.67
C PHE A 897 12.12 20.85 22.46
N ALA A 898 12.70 19.89 23.18
CA ALA A 898 14.12 19.62 23.15
C ALA A 898 14.44 18.15 23.39
N ARG A 899 15.66 17.79 22.98
CA ARG A 899 16.29 16.52 23.29
C ARG A 899 17.47 16.76 24.22
N LYS A 900 17.73 15.82 25.12
CA LYS A 900 18.97 15.75 25.88
C LYS A 900 19.57 14.35 25.78
N LEU A 901 20.86 14.28 25.47
CA LEU A 901 21.63 13.05 25.64
C LEU A 901 22.08 12.97 27.10
N PHE A 902 21.60 11.97 27.83
CA PHE A 902 21.79 11.84 29.28
C PHE A 902 22.64 10.61 29.61
N ILE A 903 23.53 10.70 30.60
CA ILE A 903 24.35 9.57 31.05
C ILE A 903 24.18 9.46 32.57
N ASN A 904 23.87 8.26 33.07
CA ASN A 904 23.76 7.98 34.51
C ASN A 904 25.01 8.46 35.26
N GLY A 905 24.88 9.56 36.01
CA GLY A 905 25.92 10.07 36.91
C GLY A 905 27.08 10.84 36.26
N ALA A 906 27.03 11.21 34.97
CA ALA A 906 28.08 12.05 34.38
C ALA A 906 27.90 13.52 34.74
N LYS A 907 28.98 14.17 35.23
CA LYS A 907 29.09 15.64 35.30
C LYS A 907 28.98 16.21 33.88
N GLU A 908 28.25 17.31 33.73
CA GLU A 908 28.28 18.14 32.53
C GLU A 908 29.72 18.30 32.03
N THR A 909 30.03 17.76 30.85
CA THR A 909 31.30 18.02 30.17
C THR A 909 31.33 19.38 29.48
N GLY A 910 30.32 20.21 29.70
CA GLY A 910 30.31 21.62 29.34
C GLY A 910 29.85 21.89 27.90
N GLU A 911 29.01 22.91 27.81
CA GLU A 911 28.49 23.58 26.61
C GLU A 911 27.32 22.91 25.88
N TRP A 912 26.44 23.75 25.34
CA TRP A 912 25.34 23.38 24.45
C TRP A 912 25.87 22.50 23.30
N GLY A 913 25.43 21.23 23.23
CA GLY A 913 25.75 20.30 22.13
C GLY A 913 25.87 18.83 22.57
N ASP A 914 25.79 17.92 21.60
CA ASP A 914 25.88 16.45 21.75
C ASP A 914 27.31 15.97 22.08
N LYS A 915 27.91 16.46 23.16
CA LYS A 915 29.31 16.17 23.54
C LYS A 915 29.45 14.98 24.51
N GLY A 916 28.46 14.09 24.58
CA GLY A 916 28.43 12.93 25.46
C GLY A 916 28.97 11.65 24.81
N ASP A 917 29.14 10.58 25.61
CA ASP A 917 29.35 9.22 25.09
C ASP A 917 28.09 8.79 24.31
N LEU A 918 28.15 8.90 22.98
CA LEU A 918 27.04 8.56 22.08
C LEU A 918 26.63 7.09 22.17
N LYS A 919 27.51 6.20 22.68
CA LYS A 919 27.19 4.80 22.89
C LYS A 919 26.35 4.64 24.15
N LEU A 920 26.83 5.14 25.29
CA LEU A 920 26.21 4.88 26.60
C LEU A 920 25.10 5.87 26.98
N CYS A 921 24.87 6.92 26.18
CA CYS A 921 23.82 7.88 26.50
C CYS A 921 22.40 7.33 26.29
N ASN A 922 21.49 7.83 27.10
CA ASN A 922 20.06 7.84 26.85
C ASN A 922 19.68 9.00 25.94
N THR A 923 18.63 8.81 25.16
CA THR A 923 17.97 9.87 24.39
C THR A 923 16.68 10.26 25.11
N LEU A 924 16.68 11.41 25.79
CA LEU A 924 15.48 11.94 26.44
C LEU A 924 14.85 13.03 25.57
N TYR A 925 13.56 12.92 25.30
CA TYR A 925 12.76 13.99 24.71
C TYR A 925 11.92 14.65 25.79
N TYR A 926 11.83 15.97 25.78
CA TYR A 926 11.08 16.71 26.77
C TYR A 926 10.62 18.07 26.24
N GLY A 927 9.61 18.64 26.87
CA GLY A 927 9.09 19.94 26.48
C GLY A 927 7.87 20.36 27.26
N TRP A 928 7.38 21.56 26.97
CA TRP A 928 6.08 22.03 27.44
C TRP A 928 5.34 22.77 26.34
N ARG A 929 4.00 22.78 26.44
CA ARG A 929 3.11 23.53 25.55
C ARG A 929 2.04 24.26 26.34
N THR A 930 1.58 25.39 25.81
CA THR A 930 0.52 26.21 26.43
C THR A 930 -0.72 26.20 25.57
N SER A 931 -1.89 26.08 26.20
CA SER A 931 -3.16 26.15 25.49
C SER A 931 -3.34 27.53 24.82
N PRO A 932 -4.06 27.63 23.67
CA PRO A 932 -4.22 28.90 22.95
C PRO A 932 -4.89 30.02 23.75
N ASN A 933 -5.72 29.67 24.73
CA ASN A 933 -6.37 30.61 25.65
C ASN A 933 -5.53 30.91 26.91
N GLU A 934 -4.30 30.37 26.98
CA GLU A 934 -3.31 30.58 28.04
C GLU A 934 -3.79 30.18 29.44
N ASN A 935 -4.72 29.22 29.54
CA ASN A 935 -5.28 28.76 30.80
C ASN A 935 -4.65 27.47 31.34
N SER A 936 -3.93 26.70 30.52
CA SER A 936 -3.27 25.48 30.95
C SER A 936 -1.95 25.27 30.22
N GLN A 937 -1.07 24.49 30.85
CA GLN A 937 0.19 24.04 30.28
C GLN A 937 0.37 22.55 30.49
N ILE A 938 0.95 21.91 29.49
CA ILE A 938 1.34 20.49 29.51
C ILE A 938 2.86 20.42 29.51
N PHE A 939 3.43 19.54 30.32
CA PHE A 939 4.84 19.15 30.29
C PHE A 939 4.96 17.67 29.92
N PHE A 940 5.90 17.35 29.04
CA PHE A 940 6.19 16.01 28.55
C PHE A 940 7.66 15.67 28.83
N ILE A 941 7.93 14.44 29.27
CA ILE A 941 9.27 13.85 29.28
C ILE A 941 9.22 12.34 29.03
N ALA A 942 10.06 11.85 28.12
CA ALA A 942 10.17 10.42 27.80
C ALA A 942 11.63 9.99 27.63
N ASN A 943 11.96 8.80 28.12
CA ASN A 943 13.20 8.10 27.81
C ASN A 943 13.00 7.30 26.51
N MET A 944 13.32 7.93 25.39
CA MET A 944 13.06 7.38 24.06
C MET A 944 14.02 6.25 23.68
N GLU A 945 15.21 6.23 24.29
CA GLU A 945 16.23 5.24 23.99
C GLU A 945 17.30 5.15 25.08
N GLY A 946 17.84 3.95 25.32
CA GLY A 946 19.02 3.72 26.16
C GLY A 946 18.75 2.82 27.36
N ASP A 947 19.69 2.76 28.29
CA ASP A 947 19.58 1.93 29.50
C ASP A 947 18.63 2.56 30.55
N VAL A 948 18.35 1.86 31.65
CA VAL A 948 17.55 2.40 32.74
C VAL A 948 18.27 3.58 33.41
N ILE A 949 17.56 4.71 33.60
CA ILE A 949 18.09 5.86 34.34
C ILE A 949 17.70 5.72 35.82
N ASP A 950 18.68 5.54 36.71
CA ASP A 950 18.41 5.29 38.14
C ASP A 950 17.63 6.45 38.79
N ALA A 951 18.05 7.68 38.51
CA ALA A 951 17.43 8.91 39.01
C ALA A 951 17.55 10.03 37.97
N CYS A 952 16.43 10.41 37.36
CA CYS A 952 16.33 11.49 36.40
C CYS A 952 15.78 12.76 37.09
N PRO A 953 16.62 13.78 37.36
CA PRO A 953 16.19 14.96 38.10
C PRO A 953 15.40 15.92 37.20
N LEU A 954 14.18 16.29 37.61
CA LEU A 954 13.30 17.14 36.80
C LEU A 954 13.82 18.57 36.65
N ASN A 955 14.62 19.08 37.57
CA ASN A 955 15.13 20.46 37.52
C ASN A 955 16.04 20.76 36.31
N ILE A 956 16.53 19.72 35.62
CA ILE A 956 17.29 19.81 34.38
C ILE A 956 16.37 20.00 33.16
N PHE A 957 15.14 19.50 33.24
CA PHE A 957 14.20 19.40 32.11
C PHE A 957 13.01 20.37 32.27
N LEU A 958 12.41 20.42 33.46
CA LEU A 958 11.31 21.29 33.83
C LEU A 958 11.86 22.60 34.41
N ASN A 959 12.02 23.59 33.53
CA ASN A 959 12.54 24.92 33.90
C ASN A 959 11.46 25.89 34.41
N LEU A 960 10.20 25.44 34.46
CA LEU A 960 9.06 26.23 34.92
C LEU A 960 8.79 25.92 36.40
N GLU A 961 8.66 26.96 37.22
CA GLU A 961 8.29 26.84 38.64
C GLU A 961 6.80 26.53 38.79
N GLY A 962 6.43 25.89 39.91
CA GLY A 962 5.05 25.57 40.26
C GLY A 962 4.83 24.07 40.46
N GLU A 963 3.67 23.74 41.01
CA GLU A 963 3.17 22.37 41.11
C GLU A 963 2.45 21.99 39.82
N TRP A 964 2.61 20.75 39.40
CA TRP A 964 1.99 20.17 38.22
C TRP A 964 1.30 18.87 38.59
N ASP A 965 0.10 18.65 38.09
CA ASP A 965 -0.64 17.41 38.26
C ASP A 965 -0.08 16.32 37.35
N VAL A 966 0.08 15.11 37.87
CA VAL A 966 0.43 13.93 37.07
C VAL A 966 -0.83 13.47 36.37
N VAL A 967 -0.91 13.68 35.05
CA VAL A 967 -2.11 13.34 34.25
C VAL A 967 -1.98 11.99 33.55
N LEU A 968 -0.79 11.66 33.03
CA LEU A 968 -0.53 10.37 32.39
C LEU A 968 0.91 9.93 32.61
N HIS A 969 1.14 8.63 32.74
CA HIS A 969 2.47 8.03 32.72
C HIS A 969 2.40 6.60 32.21
N SER A 970 3.54 6.09 31.72
CA SER A 970 3.68 4.69 31.34
C SER A 970 3.26 3.74 32.48
N PRO A 971 2.58 2.61 32.19
CA PRO A 971 2.17 1.64 33.20
C PRO A 971 3.31 1.11 34.08
N THR A 972 4.51 0.94 33.51
CA THR A 972 5.67 0.43 34.25
C THR A 972 6.39 1.50 35.07
N LEU A 973 6.06 2.78 34.85
CA LEU A 973 6.66 3.90 35.57
C LEU A 973 5.92 4.12 36.90
N LEU A 974 6.63 3.91 38.00
CA LEU A 974 6.07 4.00 39.36
C LEU A 974 6.07 5.45 39.87
N ILE A 975 4.93 6.14 39.74
CA ILE A 975 4.71 7.48 40.30
C ILE A 975 3.60 7.41 41.36
N GLU A 976 3.96 7.55 42.63
CA GLU A 976 2.98 7.56 43.75
C GLU A 976 2.39 8.96 44.00
N LYS A 977 3.05 10.00 43.52
CA LYS A 977 2.64 11.38 43.75
C LYS A 977 1.56 11.80 42.76
N LYS A 978 0.55 12.52 43.27
CA LYS A 978 -0.47 13.16 42.43
C LYS A 978 0.02 14.46 41.78
N THR A 979 0.96 15.15 42.42
CA THR A 979 1.61 16.35 41.89
C THR A 979 3.12 16.20 41.92
N MET A 980 3.78 16.86 40.97
CA MET A 980 5.23 16.95 40.89
C MET A 980 5.66 18.39 40.62
N ASN A 981 6.86 18.72 41.03
CA ASN A 981 7.49 20.00 40.70
C ASN A 981 8.93 19.77 40.21
N ARG A 982 9.63 20.85 39.87
CA ARG A 982 10.99 20.75 39.32
C ARG A 982 12.02 20.13 40.27
N ASP A 983 11.78 20.10 41.58
CA ASP A 983 12.72 19.52 42.55
C ASP A 983 12.56 18.00 42.69
N ASP A 984 11.57 17.41 42.02
CA ASP A 984 11.35 15.97 41.98
C ASP A 984 12.30 15.24 41.02
N GLN A 985 12.32 13.92 41.14
CA GLN A 985 13.08 13.03 40.26
C GLN A 985 12.24 11.81 39.87
N ILE A 986 12.41 11.37 38.64
CA ILE A 986 11.86 10.10 38.14
C ILE A 986 12.87 9.01 38.46
N LYS A 987 12.44 7.94 39.13
CA LYS A 987 13.32 6.81 39.50
C LYS A 987 13.16 5.66 38.52
N ASN A 988 14.26 4.98 38.22
CA ASN A 988 14.31 3.80 37.34
C ASN A 988 13.64 4.05 35.97
N PHE A 989 13.89 5.21 35.38
CA PHE A 989 13.22 5.65 34.16
C PHE A 989 13.75 4.85 32.95
N LYS A 990 12.99 3.86 32.50
CA LYS A 990 13.40 2.87 31.47
C LYS A 990 13.15 3.37 30.05
N ASN A 991 13.79 2.72 29.09
CA ASN A 991 13.47 2.91 27.68
C ASN A 991 11.96 2.74 27.42
N GLY A 992 11.38 3.65 26.66
CA GLY A 992 9.95 3.69 26.36
C GLY A 992 9.11 4.46 27.36
N GLU A 993 9.56 4.59 28.62
CA GLU A 993 8.74 5.20 29.66
C GLU A 993 8.54 6.70 29.46
N VAL A 994 7.37 7.19 29.86
CA VAL A 994 6.96 8.58 29.72
C VAL A 994 6.20 9.10 30.93
N LEU A 995 6.30 10.41 31.17
CA LEU A 995 5.53 11.19 32.13
C LEU A 995 4.95 12.44 31.45
N ILE A 996 3.64 12.65 31.60
CA ILE A 996 2.93 13.86 31.19
C ILE A 996 2.36 14.53 32.44
N LEU A 997 2.66 15.81 32.58
CA LEU A 997 2.13 16.64 33.65
C LEU A 997 1.28 17.78 33.07
N GLU A 998 0.28 18.24 33.80
CA GLU A 998 -0.52 19.41 33.44
C GLU A 998 -0.57 20.40 34.60
N ARG A 999 -0.70 21.69 34.30
CA ARG A 999 -1.07 22.70 35.29
C ARG A 999 -2.05 23.69 34.70
N GLN A 1000 -2.88 24.26 35.57
CA GLN A 1000 -3.70 25.43 35.23
C GLN A 1000 -2.90 26.72 35.47
N LEU A 1001 -3.03 27.67 34.56
CA LEU A 1001 -2.47 29.01 34.65
C LEU A 1001 -3.53 29.97 35.22
N ILE A 1002 -3.09 30.90 36.07
CA ILE A 1002 -3.95 31.88 36.78
C ILE A 1002 -4.02 33.19 36.00
#